data_AF-A0A948RX23-F1
#
_entry.id   AF-A0A948RX23-F1
#
_cell.length_a   1.000
_cell.length_b   1.000
_cell.length_c   1.000
_cell.angle_alpha   90.00
_cell.angle_beta   90.00
_cell.angle_gamma   90.00
#
_symmetry.space_group_name_H-M   'P 1'
#
loop_
_entity.id
_entity.type
_entity.pdbx_description
1 polymer ?
#
loop_
_entity_poly.entity_id
_entity_poly.type
_entity_poly.pdbx_seq_one_letter_code
_entity_poly.pdbx_strand_id
1 'polypeptide(L)'
;MNSIQSARLFPPRTLFGIPRILSVFLVLWIAAFVFGAVPSAAALEPGDPFIDFELPWLSMEGSLGIRDLLSSSDMIVLVLWNRGCPHCTEVALGLDDFVEAVAPYGVEVAGILFGPDDPLSLELLLEREEVDLPQLWDEHARIAAAYGLGMEHLGVFVIDSNGIVRAVFDHSIPDLTDAVLPVVRDLSQHPQNSRAPQNDPSSASIPGMSLNMDLPSLRTDGRFRFLSTENARPGDHGLYGESLESGALFLYRWDLRLHWGLARGIEFVPLLRVSNESDGILTEGPEKFSSRYGSASLYFHRRHVSSTFGAFNARISPLILQRWDEEDAPPLGGVSGCATCGAGASGLSQRSLEVLGPDYTFEGLAVKCNHRYVKAESWLAVPSWEVSVSNTATPEEKSAARYRRILYGGSIDLGRVGSEEPIFGLPTPYGLRFAYLNVGEDRRTSGLEGIRPSSEWDEHSYTLMAGLGPWQGCRAEVEHVWWRLALIDQWSTGWEVEKMNRRALRAGLRGRWLMGSTAVWIKAHRLWLEQGFDPLYGALSYDGNHEGWRFSSGVQFFDRDGGSRERLSLSGFYRGTQEIDDEEAPGFGLMDNSIISFSLTGRPVGDLLAGIHFVHTATNVPHPSIPDEESNGYSLDLRWEGVPTVDPILRIDAIRTDDGYKEVRTVWQGYLSVRVVK
;
A
#
# COMPACT_ATOMS: atom_id res chain seq x y z
N MET A 1 -16.21 -28.56 -58.07
CA MET A 1 -15.08 -29.37 -58.58
C MET A 1 -13.81 -28.57 -58.35
N ASN A 2 -12.89 -29.13 -57.53
CA ASN A 2 -11.47 -28.77 -57.32
C ASN A 2 -11.20 -27.38 -56.68
N SER A 3 -10.26 -27.17 -55.76
CA SER A 3 -9.28 -28.02 -55.07
C SER A 3 -8.66 -27.14 -53.97
N ILE A 4 -8.79 -27.52 -52.70
CA ILE A 4 -8.18 -26.86 -51.54
C ILE A 4 -6.69 -27.19 -51.52
N GLN A 5 -5.83 -26.16 -51.56
CA GLN A 5 -4.38 -26.31 -51.41
C GLN A 5 -4.01 -26.59 -49.94
N SER A 6 -3.19 -27.62 -49.78
CA SER A 6 -2.62 -28.13 -48.55
C SER A 6 -1.43 -27.29 -48.09
N ALA A 7 -1.54 -26.71 -46.89
CA ALA A 7 -0.40 -26.15 -46.17
C ALA A 7 0.45 -27.30 -45.60
N ARG A 8 1.76 -27.30 -45.92
CA ARG A 8 2.72 -28.31 -45.48
C ARG A 8 3.16 -28.05 -44.03
N LEU A 9 3.13 -29.12 -43.25
CA LEU A 9 3.68 -29.26 -41.90
C LEU A 9 5.21 -29.10 -41.90
N PHE A 10 5.74 -28.29 -40.98
CA PHE A 10 7.15 -28.30 -40.57
C PHE A 10 7.40 -29.47 -39.59
N PRO A 11 8.59 -30.11 -39.62
CA PRO A 11 8.90 -31.21 -38.72
C PRO A 11 9.35 -30.72 -37.33
N PRO A 12 9.13 -31.52 -36.26
CA PRO A 12 9.56 -31.17 -34.91
C PRO A 12 11.07 -31.47 -34.77
N ARG A 13 11.88 -30.44 -34.49
CA ARG A 13 13.24 -30.63 -33.97
C ARG A 13 13.27 -30.29 -32.49
N THR A 14 13.35 -31.35 -31.68
CA THR A 14 14.04 -31.47 -30.39
C THR A 14 14.46 -30.15 -29.70
N LEU A 15 13.59 -29.62 -28.86
CA LEU A 15 13.90 -28.68 -27.78
C LEU A 15 13.85 -29.44 -26.44
N PHE A 16 14.88 -30.24 -26.17
CA PHE A 16 15.11 -30.84 -24.85
C PHE A 16 16.57 -30.59 -24.48
N GLY A 17 16.82 -29.51 -23.74
CA GLY A 17 18.17 -29.15 -23.33
C GLY A 17 18.34 -27.94 -22.40
N ILE A 18 17.26 -27.34 -21.88
CA ILE A 18 17.36 -26.17 -20.98
C ILE A 18 16.42 -26.26 -19.75
N PRO A 19 16.63 -27.15 -18.75
CA PRO A 19 15.95 -26.95 -17.46
C PRO A 19 16.85 -26.96 -16.22
N ARG A 20 18.17 -27.16 -16.35
CA ARG A 20 19.08 -27.21 -15.17
C ARG A 20 20.04 -26.03 -15.03
N ILE A 21 20.42 -25.38 -16.12
CA ILE A 21 21.36 -24.24 -16.05
C ILE A 21 20.64 -22.98 -15.56
N LEU A 22 19.39 -22.75 -16.01
CA LEU A 22 18.61 -21.57 -15.63
C LEU A 22 18.20 -21.59 -14.14
N SER A 23 17.84 -22.76 -13.62
CA SER A 23 17.45 -22.96 -12.22
C SER A 23 18.65 -22.84 -11.27
N VAL A 24 19.83 -23.33 -11.65
CA VAL A 24 21.06 -23.14 -10.87
C VAL A 24 21.54 -21.69 -10.92
N PHE A 25 21.43 -21.01 -12.07
CA PHE A 25 21.75 -19.58 -12.15
C PHE A 25 20.81 -18.74 -11.31
N LEU A 26 19.50 -18.97 -11.36
CA LEU A 26 18.52 -18.23 -10.56
C LEU A 26 18.74 -18.46 -9.05
N VAL A 27 19.00 -19.70 -8.62
CA VAL A 27 19.29 -20.01 -7.21
C VAL A 27 20.63 -19.41 -6.75
N LEU A 28 21.67 -19.42 -7.58
CA LEU A 28 22.95 -18.77 -7.27
C LEU A 28 22.83 -17.24 -7.24
N TRP A 29 21.99 -16.66 -8.10
CA TRP A 29 21.72 -15.22 -8.11
C TRP A 29 20.94 -14.80 -6.87
N ILE A 30 19.89 -15.55 -6.50
CA ILE A 30 19.14 -15.35 -5.25
C ILE A 30 20.05 -15.56 -4.03
N ALA A 31 20.90 -16.57 -4.01
CA ALA A 31 21.84 -16.79 -2.89
C ALA A 31 22.88 -15.67 -2.79
N ALA A 32 23.47 -15.24 -3.91
CA ALA A 32 24.40 -14.11 -3.93
C ALA A 32 23.73 -12.80 -3.48
N PHE A 33 22.42 -12.63 -3.71
CA PHE A 33 21.67 -11.46 -3.30
C PHE A 33 21.20 -11.53 -1.83
N VAL A 34 20.76 -12.70 -1.36
CA VAL A 34 20.35 -12.94 0.03
C VAL A 34 21.54 -12.89 0.99
N PHE A 35 22.72 -13.35 0.56
CA PHE A 35 23.95 -13.30 1.37
C PHE A 35 24.86 -12.10 1.08
N GLY A 36 24.63 -11.40 -0.04
CA GLY A 36 25.36 -10.20 -0.44
C GLY A 36 24.61 -8.90 -0.17
N ALA A 37 23.48 -8.95 0.55
CA ALA A 37 22.82 -7.77 1.08
C ALA A 37 23.85 -7.03 1.94
N VAL A 38 24.43 -5.96 1.38
CA VAL A 38 25.17 -4.97 2.13
C VAL A 38 24.22 -4.56 3.26
N PRO A 39 24.60 -4.72 4.54
CA PRO A 39 23.74 -4.28 5.62
C PRO A 39 23.38 -2.83 5.31
N SER A 40 22.09 -2.53 5.16
CA SER A 40 21.63 -1.14 5.10
C SER A 40 22.29 -0.46 6.29
N ALA A 41 23.15 0.51 6.02
CA ALA A 41 23.85 1.23 7.07
C ALA A 41 22.78 1.73 8.04
N ALA A 42 22.86 1.30 9.29
CA ALA A 42 21.98 1.82 10.32
C ALA A 42 22.19 3.35 10.35
N ALA A 43 21.10 4.11 10.52
CA ALA A 43 21.23 5.55 10.71
C ALA A 43 22.18 5.83 11.87
N LEU A 44 23.10 6.78 11.68
CA LEU A 44 24.03 7.15 12.75
C LEU A 44 23.23 7.70 13.93
N GLU A 45 23.58 7.26 15.13
CA GLU A 45 23.01 7.75 16.37
C GLU A 45 24.06 8.57 17.15
N PRO A 46 23.64 9.45 18.07
CA PRO A 46 24.57 10.10 19.00
C PRO A 46 25.42 9.07 19.76
N GLY A 47 26.74 9.20 19.64
CA GLY A 47 27.75 8.28 20.19
C GLY A 47 28.51 7.50 19.12
N ASP A 48 27.99 7.43 17.90
CA ASP A 48 28.66 6.76 16.79
C ASP A 48 29.86 7.56 16.26
N PRO A 49 30.88 6.88 15.70
CA PRO A 49 31.94 7.56 14.96
C PRO A 49 31.40 8.15 13.65
N PHE A 50 31.99 9.26 13.19
CA PHE A 50 31.68 9.81 11.86
C PHE A 50 32.08 8.85 10.73
N ILE A 51 31.47 9.04 9.55
CA ILE A 51 31.85 8.33 8.33
C ILE A 51 32.87 9.16 7.55
N ASP A 52 34.03 8.57 7.32
CA ASP A 52 35.11 9.22 6.57
C ASP A 52 34.72 9.45 5.10
N PHE A 53 34.97 10.65 4.60
CA PHE A 53 34.72 11.01 3.20
C PHE A 53 35.74 12.02 2.69
N GLU A 54 35.87 12.03 1.36
CA GLU A 54 36.54 13.07 0.59
C GLU A 54 35.63 13.37 -0.61
N LEU A 55 35.06 14.59 -0.64
CA LEU A 55 34.10 15.00 -1.67
C LEU A 55 34.64 16.19 -2.46
N PRO A 56 34.37 16.26 -3.77
CA PRO A 56 34.68 17.45 -4.55
C PRO A 56 33.82 18.63 -4.09
N TRP A 57 34.34 19.84 -4.24
CA TRP A 57 33.52 21.04 -4.17
C TRP A 57 32.55 21.08 -5.35
N LEU A 58 31.34 21.63 -5.13
CA LEU A 58 30.36 21.80 -6.20
C LEU A 58 30.85 22.83 -7.23
N SER A 59 31.26 24.02 -6.76
CA SER A 59 31.59 25.19 -7.60
C SER A 59 33.08 25.57 -7.65
N MET A 60 33.94 24.84 -6.93
CA MET A 60 35.38 25.14 -6.84
C MET A 60 36.23 23.95 -7.29
N GLU A 61 37.49 24.21 -7.66
CA GLU A 61 38.44 23.13 -7.89
C GLU A 61 38.91 22.52 -6.56
N GLY A 62 39.03 21.19 -6.52
CA GLY A 62 39.57 20.44 -5.39
C GLY A 62 38.53 19.60 -4.65
N SER A 63 38.98 19.02 -3.55
CA SER A 63 38.17 18.21 -2.64
C SER A 63 38.41 18.64 -1.20
N LEU A 64 37.47 18.28 -0.33
CA LEU A 64 37.60 18.44 1.12
C LEU A 64 37.29 17.11 1.79
N GLY A 65 38.20 16.68 2.68
CA GLY A 65 37.97 15.56 3.57
C GLY A 65 37.42 16.01 4.92
N ILE A 66 36.58 15.19 5.54
CA ILE A 66 36.11 15.48 6.91
C ILE A 66 37.25 15.49 7.94
N ARG A 67 38.35 14.79 7.68
CA ARG A 67 39.55 14.85 8.52
C ARG A 67 40.23 16.20 8.48
N ASP A 68 40.17 16.89 7.34
CA ASP A 68 40.71 18.23 7.21
C ASP A 68 39.89 19.21 8.05
N LEU A 69 38.55 19.10 8.00
CA LEU A 69 37.62 19.84 8.86
C LEU A 69 37.87 19.57 10.36
N LEU A 70 38.09 18.31 10.74
CA LEU A 70 38.36 17.94 12.14
C LEU A 70 39.73 18.44 12.63
N SER A 71 40.64 18.78 11.71
CA SER A 71 41.95 19.32 12.05
C SER A 71 41.95 20.83 12.25
N SER A 72 40.99 21.54 11.64
CA SER A 72 40.82 22.99 11.73
C SER A 72 39.94 23.42 12.91
N SER A 73 39.02 22.57 13.35
CA SER A 73 37.94 22.97 14.28
C SER A 73 37.68 21.94 15.38
N ASP A 74 37.29 22.43 16.57
CA ASP A 74 37.01 21.59 17.74
C ASP A 74 35.64 20.86 17.63
N MET A 75 34.78 21.32 16.73
CA MET A 75 33.47 20.76 16.45
C MET A 75 33.05 21.12 15.02
N ILE A 76 32.34 20.20 14.37
CA ILE A 76 31.81 20.34 13.02
C ILE A 76 30.30 20.16 13.05
N VAL A 77 29.58 20.93 12.24
CA VAL A 77 28.20 20.63 11.87
C VAL A 77 28.16 20.28 10.38
N LEU A 78 27.76 19.04 10.07
CA LEU A 78 27.51 18.62 8.70
C LEU A 78 26.03 18.77 8.38
N VAL A 79 25.72 19.42 7.26
CA VAL A 79 24.35 19.55 6.74
C VAL A 79 24.27 18.83 5.40
N LEU A 80 23.69 17.64 5.36
CA LEU A 80 23.49 16.86 4.15
C LEU A 80 22.09 17.13 3.63
N TRP A 81 21.93 17.56 2.38
CA TRP A 81 20.62 17.92 1.84
C TRP A 81 20.49 17.72 0.32
N ASN A 82 19.24 17.69 -0.17
CA ASN A 82 18.92 17.68 -1.59
C ASN A 82 17.60 18.43 -1.89
N ARG A 83 17.28 18.63 -3.18
CA ARG A 83 16.09 19.38 -3.63
C ARG A 83 14.78 18.58 -3.66
N GLY A 84 14.81 17.30 -3.31
CA GLY A 84 13.62 16.43 -3.35
C GLY A 84 12.55 16.79 -2.32
N CYS A 85 12.85 17.68 -1.38
CA CYS A 85 11.95 18.18 -0.35
C CYS A 85 12.04 19.71 -0.30
N PRO A 86 10.95 20.44 -0.63
CA PRO A 86 10.95 21.92 -0.61
C PRO A 86 11.32 22.49 0.75
N HIS A 87 10.75 21.94 1.84
CA HIS A 87 11.08 22.33 3.22
C HIS A 87 12.58 22.16 3.52
N CYS A 88 13.13 21.02 3.14
CA CYS A 88 14.53 20.68 3.34
C CYS A 88 15.48 21.62 2.58
N THR A 89 15.05 22.05 1.39
CA THR A 89 15.75 23.07 0.60
C THR A 89 15.69 24.41 1.32
N GLU A 90 14.51 24.87 1.75
CA GLU A 90 14.35 26.13 2.49
C GLU A 90 15.21 26.17 3.75
N VAL A 91 15.18 25.11 4.56
CA VAL A 91 16.02 24.97 5.77
C VAL A 91 17.50 25.01 5.41
N ALA A 92 17.93 24.33 4.35
CA ALA A 92 19.33 24.31 3.93
C ALA A 92 19.80 25.64 3.29
N LEU A 93 18.90 26.43 2.73
CA LEU A 93 19.23 27.77 2.23
C LEU A 93 19.53 28.75 3.38
N GLY A 94 19.10 28.47 4.61
CA GLY A 94 19.47 29.22 5.82
C GLY A 94 20.89 28.96 6.35
N LEU A 95 21.79 28.36 5.54
CA LEU A 95 23.12 27.95 5.98
C LEU A 95 24.04 29.12 6.37
N ASP A 96 23.97 30.26 5.69
CA ASP A 96 24.85 31.40 5.97
C ASP A 96 24.52 32.06 7.32
N ASP A 97 23.23 32.27 7.59
CA ASP A 97 22.75 32.74 8.89
C ASP A 97 23.17 31.79 10.02
N PHE A 98 23.07 30.47 9.76
CA PHE A 98 23.50 29.46 10.70
C PHE A 98 25.01 29.49 10.95
N VAL A 99 25.83 29.64 9.91
CA VAL A 99 27.29 29.79 10.00
C VAL A 99 27.66 30.99 10.88
N GLU A 100 27.03 32.14 10.66
CA GLU A 100 27.27 33.34 11.48
C GLU A 100 26.88 33.09 12.95
N ALA A 101 25.75 32.41 13.18
CA ALA A 101 25.26 32.13 14.52
C ALA A 101 26.16 31.16 15.33
N VAL A 102 26.79 30.17 14.67
CA VAL A 102 27.66 29.19 15.34
C VAL A 102 29.13 29.62 15.41
N ALA A 103 29.58 30.57 14.58
CA ALA A 103 30.96 31.05 14.54
C ALA A 103 31.55 31.44 15.91
N PRO A 104 30.82 32.11 16.84
CA PRO A 104 31.34 32.45 18.17
C PRO A 104 31.73 31.25 19.04
N TYR A 105 31.29 30.04 18.67
CA TYR A 105 31.56 28.79 19.40
C TYR A 105 32.71 27.98 18.81
N GLY A 106 33.41 28.50 17.79
CA GLY A 106 34.51 27.80 17.12
C GLY A 106 34.07 26.55 16.37
N VAL A 107 32.83 26.56 15.87
CA VAL A 107 32.24 25.46 15.09
C VAL A 107 32.39 25.75 13.61
N GLU A 108 32.80 24.74 12.85
CA GLU A 108 32.85 24.78 11.39
C GLU A 108 31.64 24.07 10.80
N VAL A 109 31.02 24.67 9.78
CA VAL A 109 29.84 24.12 9.11
C VAL A 109 30.24 23.69 7.71
N ALA A 110 29.83 22.50 7.31
CA ALA A 110 30.01 22.01 5.94
C ALA A 110 28.67 21.52 5.38
N GLY A 111 28.26 22.12 4.25
CA GLY A 111 27.10 21.68 3.48
C GLY A 111 27.49 20.63 2.45
N ILE A 112 26.71 19.55 2.36
CA ILE A 112 26.88 18.48 1.37
C ILE A 112 25.56 18.33 0.60
N LEU A 113 25.62 18.67 -0.68
CA LEU A 113 24.54 18.44 -1.63
C LEU A 113 24.65 17.03 -2.21
N PHE A 114 23.53 16.31 -2.27
CA PHE A 114 23.49 14.96 -2.84
C PHE A 114 22.28 14.74 -3.76
N GLY A 115 22.35 13.73 -4.63
CA GLY A 115 21.23 13.31 -5.46
C GLY A 115 21.46 13.46 -6.97
N PRO A 116 20.49 13.10 -7.81
CA PRO A 116 20.64 13.03 -9.26
C PRO A 116 20.55 14.40 -9.97
N ASP A 117 20.55 15.49 -9.20
CA ASP A 117 20.45 16.84 -9.73
C ASP A 117 21.70 17.21 -10.54
N ASP A 118 21.51 18.00 -11.60
CA ASP A 118 22.64 18.49 -12.36
C ASP A 118 23.39 19.58 -11.55
N PRO A 119 24.73 19.51 -11.43
CA PRO A 119 25.52 20.45 -10.64
C PRO A 119 25.30 21.92 -11.01
N LEU A 120 25.11 22.22 -12.30
CA LEU A 120 24.93 23.59 -12.77
C LEU A 120 23.60 24.20 -12.27
N SER A 121 22.53 23.41 -12.22
CA SER A 121 21.24 23.84 -11.66
C SER A 121 21.31 24.08 -10.15
N LEU A 122 22.16 23.33 -9.44
CA LEU A 122 22.41 23.56 -8.03
C LEU A 122 23.25 24.83 -7.81
N GLU A 123 24.30 25.05 -8.60
CA GLU A 123 25.08 26.30 -8.56
C GLU A 123 24.21 27.53 -8.80
N LEU A 124 23.35 27.50 -9.83
CA LEU A 124 22.43 28.59 -10.12
C LEU A 124 21.40 28.82 -9.00
N LEU A 125 21.00 27.76 -8.30
CA LEU A 125 20.13 27.89 -7.13
C LEU A 125 20.86 28.61 -6.00
N LEU A 126 22.07 28.16 -5.65
CA LEU A 126 22.86 28.78 -4.58
C LEU A 126 23.19 30.24 -4.90
N GLU A 127 23.54 30.56 -6.15
CA GLU A 127 23.78 31.93 -6.59
C GLU A 127 22.52 32.80 -6.49
N ARG A 128 21.36 32.26 -6.88
CA ARG A 128 20.08 33.00 -6.85
C ARG A 128 19.60 33.29 -5.43
N GLU A 129 19.80 32.34 -4.52
CA GLU A 129 19.40 32.45 -3.12
C GLU A 129 20.50 33.07 -2.25
N GLU A 130 21.59 33.56 -2.87
CA GLU A 130 22.72 34.24 -2.23
C GLU A 130 23.38 33.40 -1.12
N VAL A 131 23.50 32.07 -1.32
CA VAL A 131 24.19 31.17 -0.39
C VAL A 131 25.69 31.18 -0.66
N ASP A 132 26.44 31.86 0.19
CA ASP A 132 27.89 32.05 0.09
C ASP A 132 28.69 30.85 0.61
N LEU A 133 28.13 30.03 1.51
CA LEU A 133 28.81 28.84 2.04
C LEU A 133 29.11 27.82 0.91
N PRO A 134 30.39 27.51 0.63
CA PRO A 134 30.73 26.51 -0.38
C PRO A 134 30.17 25.13 -0.04
N GLN A 135 29.57 24.47 -1.03
CA GLN A 135 28.94 23.15 -0.87
C GLN A 135 29.82 22.04 -1.44
N LEU A 136 29.86 20.90 -0.76
CA LEU A 136 30.44 19.65 -1.27
C LEU A 136 29.41 18.89 -2.10
N TRP A 137 29.87 18.11 -3.08
CA TRP A 137 29.00 17.40 -4.01
C TRP A 137 29.13 15.87 -3.90
N ASP A 138 28.04 15.22 -3.48
CA ASP A 138 27.88 13.76 -3.45
C ASP A 138 26.95 13.28 -4.58
N GLU A 139 27.50 13.23 -5.80
CA GLU A 139 26.81 12.88 -7.06
C GLU A 139 25.96 11.61 -6.98
N HIS A 140 26.36 10.65 -6.15
CA HIS A 140 25.74 9.33 -6.07
C HIS A 140 25.07 9.07 -4.73
N ALA A 141 24.89 10.10 -3.89
CA ALA A 141 24.33 10.00 -2.55
C ALA A 141 24.99 8.90 -1.69
N ARG A 142 26.27 8.61 -1.91
CA ARG A 142 26.98 7.52 -1.21
C ARG A 142 27.26 7.90 0.23
N ILE A 143 27.65 9.15 0.47
CA ILE A 143 27.90 9.69 1.80
C ILE A 143 26.57 9.89 2.50
N ALA A 144 25.56 10.46 1.83
CA ALA A 144 24.22 10.57 2.39
C ALA A 144 23.63 9.20 2.82
N ALA A 145 23.78 8.18 1.99
CA ALA A 145 23.37 6.82 2.35
C ALA A 145 24.18 6.24 3.53
N ALA A 146 25.48 6.51 3.60
CA ALA A 146 26.34 6.03 4.68
C ALA A 146 26.05 6.72 6.03
N TYR A 147 25.61 7.97 6.00
CA TYR A 147 25.08 8.71 7.15
C TYR A 147 23.64 8.30 7.52
N GLY A 148 23.01 7.45 6.70
CA GLY A 148 21.70 6.86 6.98
C GLY A 148 20.49 7.67 6.53
N LEU A 149 20.67 8.64 5.62
CA LEU A 149 19.54 9.47 5.16
C LEU A 149 18.50 8.65 4.37
N GLY A 150 18.87 7.56 3.69
CA GLY A 150 17.90 6.72 2.98
C GLY A 150 17.05 7.50 1.96
N MET A 151 15.74 7.64 2.23
CA MET A 151 14.80 8.45 1.43
C MET A 151 14.63 9.88 1.97
N GLU A 152 15.31 10.23 3.06
CA GLU A 152 15.26 11.56 3.64
C GLU A 152 16.12 12.55 2.84
N HIS A 153 15.67 13.79 2.84
CA HIS A 153 16.23 14.85 2.00
C HIS A 153 17.05 15.88 2.79
N LEU A 154 17.13 15.74 4.13
CA LEU A 154 17.91 16.57 5.04
C LEU A 154 18.39 15.74 6.23
N GLY A 155 19.66 15.87 6.60
CA GLY A 155 20.22 15.35 7.85
C GLY A 155 21.31 16.29 8.37
N VAL A 156 21.26 16.61 9.67
CA VAL A 156 22.23 17.47 10.33
C VAL A 156 22.96 16.72 11.43
N PHE A 157 24.29 16.73 11.40
CA PHE A 157 25.13 15.97 12.33
C PHE A 157 26.10 16.91 13.03
N VAL A 158 26.05 16.93 14.37
CA VAL A 158 27.03 17.66 15.20
C VAL A 158 28.12 16.69 15.61
N ILE A 159 29.37 16.93 15.21
CA ILE A 159 30.51 16.03 15.41
C ILE A 159 31.57 16.74 16.23
N ASP A 160 32.09 16.09 17.27
CA ASP A 160 33.16 16.66 18.09
C ASP A 160 34.57 16.41 17.52
N SER A 161 35.59 17.02 18.11
CA SER A 161 37.01 16.84 17.75
C SER A 161 37.55 15.41 17.88
N ASN A 162 36.84 14.50 18.55
CA ASN A 162 37.19 13.08 18.60
C ASN A 162 36.57 12.30 17.45
N GLY A 163 35.79 12.96 16.59
CA GLY A 163 35.06 12.31 15.52
C GLY A 163 33.82 11.54 16.01
N ILE A 164 33.22 11.96 17.12
CA ILE A 164 32.00 11.32 17.64
C ILE A 164 30.79 12.21 17.33
N VAL A 165 29.76 11.61 16.76
CA VAL A 165 28.46 12.24 16.54
C VAL A 165 27.82 12.52 17.90
N ARG A 166 27.53 13.79 18.19
CA ARG A 166 26.95 14.27 19.46
C ARG A 166 25.46 14.52 19.37
N ALA A 167 24.97 14.88 18.19
CA ALA A 167 23.56 15.06 17.92
C ALA A 167 23.28 14.80 16.44
N VAL A 168 22.06 14.33 16.17
CA VAL A 168 21.53 14.08 14.83
C VAL A 168 20.16 14.73 14.76
N PHE A 169 19.91 15.44 13.68
CA PHE A 169 18.62 16.02 13.36
C PHE A 169 18.20 15.59 11.96
N ASP A 170 16.91 15.35 11.78
CA ASP A 170 16.32 14.92 10.53
C ASP A 170 15.56 16.08 9.84
N HIS A 171 14.87 15.76 8.76
CA HIS A 171 14.05 16.69 7.98
C HIS A 171 12.89 17.34 8.75
N SER A 172 12.63 16.98 10.01
CA SER A 172 11.55 17.56 10.82
C SER A 172 11.92 18.87 11.52
N ILE A 173 13.18 19.31 11.44
CA ILE A 173 13.58 20.60 12.01
C ILE A 173 12.93 21.77 11.26
N PRO A 174 12.37 22.77 11.96
CA PRO A 174 11.74 23.91 11.32
C PRO A 174 12.78 24.89 10.75
N ASP A 175 13.93 25.02 11.41
CA ASP A 175 15.01 25.93 11.07
C ASP A 175 16.35 25.38 11.62
N LEU A 176 17.46 25.63 10.92
CA LEU A 176 18.80 25.16 11.34
C LEU A 176 19.25 25.83 12.64
N THR A 177 19.09 27.14 12.73
CA THR A 177 19.61 27.93 13.86
C THR A 177 18.84 27.60 15.13
N ASP A 178 17.52 27.64 15.10
CA ASP A 178 16.68 27.39 16.28
C ASP A 178 16.84 25.97 16.82
N ALA A 179 17.02 24.98 15.94
CA ALA A 179 17.16 23.58 16.34
C ALA A 179 18.57 23.23 16.83
N VAL A 180 19.60 23.67 16.10
CA VAL A 180 20.97 23.16 16.28
C VAL A 180 21.81 24.05 17.20
N LEU A 181 21.62 25.37 17.17
CA LEU A 181 22.39 26.32 17.99
C LEU A 181 22.33 26.04 19.51
N PRO A 182 21.18 25.66 20.11
CA PRO A 182 21.14 25.34 21.53
C PRO A 182 22.04 24.16 21.91
N VAL A 183 22.14 23.15 21.03
CA VAL A 183 22.99 21.96 21.23
C VAL A 183 24.46 22.31 21.09
N VAL A 184 24.81 23.08 20.05
CA VAL A 184 26.17 23.60 19.86
C VAL A 184 26.64 24.45 21.05
N ARG A 185 25.77 25.34 21.53
CA ARG A 185 26.06 26.17 22.70
C ARG A 185 26.27 25.35 23.97
N ASP A 186 25.48 24.30 24.20
CA ASP A 186 25.67 23.44 25.37
C ASP A 186 26.97 22.64 25.30
N LEU A 187 27.26 22.04 24.14
CA LEU A 187 28.47 21.25 23.93
C LEU A 187 29.75 22.07 24.03
N SER A 188 29.74 23.32 23.56
CA SER A 188 30.88 24.24 23.67
C SER A 188 31.10 24.74 25.11
N GLN A 189 30.05 24.90 25.91
CA GLN A 189 30.15 25.33 27.31
C GLN A 189 30.48 24.18 28.27
N HIS A 190 30.06 22.95 27.95
CA HIS A 190 30.23 21.78 28.80
C HIS A 190 30.92 20.60 28.08
N PRO A 191 32.19 20.75 27.63
CA PRO A 191 32.90 19.70 26.89
C PRO A 191 33.09 18.40 27.69
N GLN A 192 32.89 18.41 29.03
CA GLN A 192 32.96 17.21 29.88
C GLN A 192 31.64 16.45 30.05
N ASN A 193 30.48 17.05 29.73
CA ASN A 193 29.19 16.35 29.80
C ASN A 193 29.00 15.35 28.64
N SER A 194 29.94 15.30 27.71
CA SER A 194 29.90 14.48 26.51
C SER A 194 30.42 13.03 26.72
N ARG A 195 30.44 12.50 27.95
CA ARG A 195 30.68 11.05 28.14
C ARG A 195 29.36 10.31 27.94
N ALA A 196 29.28 9.52 26.87
CA ALA A 196 28.14 8.64 26.59
C ALA A 196 27.78 7.83 27.85
N PRO A 197 26.48 7.68 28.17
CA PRO A 197 26.05 6.92 29.33
C PRO A 197 26.58 5.48 29.24
N GLN A 198 27.46 5.11 30.16
CA GLN A 198 27.89 3.72 30.33
C GLN A 198 26.70 2.89 30.80
N ASN A 199 26.10 2.12 29.89
CA ASN A 199 25.08 1.14 30.21
C ASN A 199 25.71 0.02 31.06
N ASP A 200 25.43 0.01 32.35
CA ASP A 200 25.83 -1.06 33.29
C ASP A 200 24.75 -2.17 33.31
N PRO A 201 25.02 -3.38 32.79
CA PRO A 201 24.02 -4.44 32.72
C PRO A 201 24.07 -5.28 34.01
N SER A 202 23.40 -4.83 35.07
CA SER A 202 23.20 -5.65 36.28
C SER A 202 21.75 -6.12 36.41
N SER A 203 21.53 -7.35 35.95
CA SER A 203 20.28 -8.12 36.00
C SER A 203 19.95 -8.61 37.42
N ALA A 204 18.77 -8.24 37.94
CA ALA A 204 18.19 -8.82 39.15
C ALA A 204 17.32 -10.04 38.80
N SER A 205 17.68 -11.20 39.33
CA SER A 205 16.94 -12.46 39.19
C SER A 205 15.72 -12.51 40.12
N ILE A 206 14.52 -12.68 39.56
CA ILE A 206 13.25 -12.87 40.30
C ILE A 206 12.97 -14.39 40.46
N PRO A 207 12.44 -14.86 41.62
CA PRO A 207 12.25 -16.29 41.89
C PRO A 207 11.11 -16.93 41.11
N GLY A 208 11.32 -18.19 40.74
CA GLY A 208 10.52 -18.96 39.78
C GLY A 208 9.10 -19.33 40.21
N MET A 209 8.15 -18.96 39.36
CA MET A 209 6.82 -19.53 39.26
C MET A 209 6.81 -20.37 37.98
N SER A 210 6.69 -21.70 38.09
CA SER A 210 6.71 -22.59 36.92
C SER A 210 5.36 -22.53 36.20
N LEU A 211 5.16 -21.49 35.39
CA LEU A 211 4.18 -21.49 34.33
C LEU A 211 4.77 -22.31 33.18
N ASN A 212 4.08 -23.38 32.76
CA ASN A 212 4.30 -23.97 31.45
C ASN A 212 3.85 -22.93 30.40
N MET A 213 4.72 -21.97 30.13
CA MET A 213 4.55 -21.03 29.03
C MET A 213 5.03 -21.73 27.76
N ASP A 214 4.17 -21.76 26.75
CA ASP A 214 4.58 -22.18 25.42
C ASP A 214 5.66 -21.20 24.93
N LEU A 215 6.72 -21.75 24.33
CA LEU A 215 7.78 -20.92 23.74
C LEU A 215 7.17 -20.01 22.67
N PRO A 216 7.57 -18.72 22.61
CA PRO A 216 7.05 -17.82 21.61
C PRO A 216 7.41 -18.33 20.22
N SER A 217 6.44 -18.30 19.29
CA SER A 217 6.67 -18.66 17.89
C SER A 217 6.76 -17.39 17.04
N LEU A 218 7.87 -17.19 16.36
CA LEU A 218 8.03 -16.10 15.41
C LEU A 218 7.40 -16.49 14.08
N ARG A 219 6.47 -15.65 13.60
CA ARG A 219 5.98 -15.67 12.23
C ARG A 219 6.58 -14.50 11.48
N THR A 220 7.18 -14.77 10.32
CA THR A 220 7.72 -13.71 9.46
C THR A 220 6.97 -13.70 8.14
N ASP A 221 6.58 -12.50 7.68
CA ASP A 221 6.01 -12.25 6.36
C ASP A 221 6.84 -11.17 5.68
N GLY A 222 7.79 -11.58 4.86
CA GLY A 222 8.68 -10.69 4.12
C GLY A 222 8.26 -10.60 2.66
N ARG A 223 8.32 -9.40 2.07
CA ARG A 223 8.22 -9.16 0.64
C ARG A 223 9.34 -8.27 0.16
N PHE A 224 9.85 -8.60 -1.01
CA PHE A 224 10.68 -7.73 -1.83
C PHE A 224 9.94 -7.43 -3.12
N ARG A 225 10.22 -6.29 -3.73
CA ARG A 225 9.63 -5.86 -4.98
C ARG A 225 10.68 -5.12 -5.79
N PHE A 226 10.99 -5.64 -6.96
CA PHE A 226 11.71 -4.90 -7.98
C PHE A 226 10.72 -4.46 -9.04
N LEU A 227 10.66 -3.16 -9.27
CA LEU A 227 9.82 -2.51 -10.25
C LEU A 227 10.73 -1.86 -11.29
N SER A 228 10.53 -2.16 -12.57
CA SER A 228 11.17 -1.43 -13.66
C SER A 228 10.08 -0.90 -14.57
N THR A 229 10.05 0.42 -14.75
CA THR A 229 9.04 1.11 -15.54
C THR A 229 9.69 1.89 -16.67
N GLU A 230 9.16 1.75 -17.87
CA GLU A 230 9.60 2.50 -19.05
C GLU A 230 8.45 3.35 -19.61
N ASN A 231 8.77 4.58 -20.01
CA ASN A 231 7.86 5.56 -20.61
C ASN A 231 6.75 6.07 -19.69
N ALA A 232 6.92 6.02 -18.37
CA ALA A 232 5.98 6.64 -17.45
C ALA A 232 6.06 8.18 -17.51
N ARG A 233 4.92 8.84 -17.28
CA ARG A 233 4.70 10.29 -17.24
C ARG A 233 4.21 10.69 -15.84
N PRO A 234 4.38 11.97 -15.46
CA PRO A 234 3.73 12.51 -14.28
C PRO A 234 2.21 12.25 -14.32
N GLY A 235 1.68 11.68 -13.24
CA GLY A 235 0.26 11.29 -13.13
C GLY A 235 -0.05 9.86 -13.57
N ASP A 236 0.92 9.14 -14.14
CA ASP A 236 0.78 7.69 -14.24
C ASP A 236 0.89 7.08 -12.84
N HIS A 237 0.02 6.11 -12.58
CA HIS A 237 0.04 5.36 -11.32
C HIS A 237 0.24 3.88 -11.62
N GLY A 238 1.05 3.22 -10.79
CA GLY A 238 1.34 1.81 -10.95
C GLY A 238 0.13 0.96 -10.58
N LEU A 239 0.31 -0.36 -10.72
CA LEU A 239 -0.59 -1.39 -10.15
C LEU A 239 -1.01 -1.06 -8.72
N TYR A 240 -0.13 -0.35 -8.02
CA TYR A 240 -0.19 -0.12 -6.62
C TYR A 240 -0.36 1.36 -6.30
N GLY A 241 -0.93 2.15 -7.20
CA GLY A 241 -1.21 3.56 -6.94
C GLY A 241 0.00 4.47 -6.73
N GLU A 242 1.20 3.90 -6.70
CA GLU A 242 2.44 4.64 -6.64
C GLU A 242 2.59 5.45 -7.93
N SER A 243 3.01 6.71 -7.83
CA SER A 243 3.36 7.47 -9.02
C SER A 243 4.44 6.72 -9.81
N LEU A 244 4.18 6.42 -11.08
CA LEU A 244 5.16 5.78 -11.93
C LEU A 244 6.13 6.83 -12.45
N GLU A 245 7.40 6.59 -12.19
CA GLU A 245 8.50 7.29 -12.83
C GLU A 245 9.27 6.30 -13.70
N SER A 246 9.82 6.79 -14.81
CA SER A 246 10.67 5.95 -15.65
C SER A 246 11.95 5.62 -14.89
N GLY A 247 12.24 4.34 -14.68
CA GLY A 247 13.38 3.91 -13.89
C GLY A 247 13.16 2.57 -13.20
N ALA A 248 14.09 2.24 -12.29
CA ALA A 248 14.00 1.06 -11.45
C ALA A 248 13.75 1.49 -9.99
N LEU A 249 12.75 0.89 -9.36
CA LEU A 249 12.39 1.08 -7.97
C LEU A 249 12.50 -0.26 -7.23
N PHE A 250 13.17 -0.25 -6.09
CA PHE A 250 13.25 -1.41 -5.20
C PHE A 250 12.51 -1.11 -3.89
N LEU A 251 11.44 -1.87 -3.64
CA LEU A 251 10.68 -1.81 -2.40
C LEU A 251 10.87 -3.11 -1.61
N TYR A 252 10.92 -3.01 -0.30
CA TYR A 252 10.92 -4.14 0.61
C TYR A 252 10.02 -3.85 1.79
N ARG A 253 9.41 -4.91 2.32
CA ARG A 253 8.65 -4.85 3.55
C ARG A 253 8.73 -6.17 4.28
N TRP A 254 9.02 -6.11 5.57
CA TRP A 254 9.07 -7.26 6.46
C TRP A 254 8.14 -7.03 7.63
N ASP A 255 7.12 -7.87 7.76
CA ASP A 255 6.23 -7.93 8.91
C ASP A 255 6.63 -9.11 9.80
N LEU A 256 7.15 -8.78 10.98
CA LEU A 256 7.62 -9.73 11.98
C LEU A 256 6.57 -9.81 13.10
N ARG A 257 5.92 -10.97 13.26
CA ARG A 257 4.88 -11.20 14.27
C ARG A 257 5.34 -12.24 15.27
N LEU A 258 5.49 -11.85 16.54
CA LEU A 258 5.89 -12.79 17.58
C LEU A 258 4.65 -13.30 18.31
N HIS A 259 4.29 -14.57 18.17
CA HIS A 259 3.14 -15.14 18.85
C HIS A 259 3.55 -15.65 20.23
N TRP A 260 3.03 -15.03 21.30
CA TRP A 260 3.34 -15.38 22.68
C TRP A 260 2.08 -15.74 23.47
N GLY A 261 1.92 -17.03 23.78
CA GLY A 261 0.86 -17.53 24.65
C GLY A 261 1.11 -17.14 26.11
N LEU A 262 0.40 -16.13 26.61
CA LEU A 262 0.50 -15.67 28.00
C LEU A 262 -0.26 -16.58 28.97
N ALA A 263 -1.41 -17.10 28.52
CA ALA A 263 -2.25 -18.03 29.27
C ALA A 263 -3.16 -18.82 28.32
N ARG A 264 -3.91 -19.80 28.84
CA ARG A 264 -4.88 -20.56 28.03
C ARG A 264 -5.93 -19.63 27.43
N GLY A 265 -5.87 -19.46 26.11
CA GLY A 265 -6.79 -18.58 25.38
C GLY A 265 -6.46 -17.09 25.50
N ILE A 266 -5.24 -16.72 25.92
CA ILE A 266 -4.72 -15.35 25.86
C ILE A 266 -3.38 -15.38 25.15
N GLU A 267 -3.26 -14.62 24.06
CA GLU A 267 -2.07 -14.56 23.22
C GLU A 267 -1.72 -13.10 22.93
N PHE A 268 -0.47 -12.72 23.18
CA PHE A 268 0.08 -11.42 22.82
C PHE A 268 0.91 -11.55 21.54
N VAL A 269 0.70 -10.62 20.61
CA VAL A 269 1.34 -10.62 19.29
C VAL A 269 1.83 -9.21 18.95
N PRO A 270 3.08 -8.85 19.31
CA PRO A 270 3.71 -7.68 18.73
C PRO A 270 4.02 -7.93 17.25
N LEU A 271 3.76 -6.92 16.44
CA LEU A 271 4.04 -6.80 15.03
C LEU A 271 5.09 -5.70 14.86
N LEU A 272 6.25 -6.03 14.31
CA LEU A 272 7.26 -5.07 13.86
C LEU A 272 7.27 -5.05 12.34
N ARG A 273 7.21 -3.87 11.75
CA ARG A 273 7.34 -3.62 10.32
C ARG A 273 8.65 -2.94 10.01
N VAL A 274 9.40 -3.51 9.07
CA VAL A 274 10.61 -2.91 8.49
C VAL A 274 10.36 -2.75 7.00
N SER A 275 10.21 -1.51 6.52
CA SER A 275 9.80 -1.22 5.15
C SER A 275 10.46 0.05 4.64
N ASN A 276 10.72 0.14 3.34
CA ASN A 276 11.02 1.40 2.64
C ASN A 276 9.83 1.87 1.76
N GLU A 277 8.66 1.25 1.90
CA GLU A 277 7.42 1.72 1.29
C GLU A 277 7.02 3.06 1.93
N SER A 278 6.43 3.97 1.14
CA SER A 278 5.98 5.27 1.64
C SER A 278 4.85 5.13 2.66
N ASP A 279 4.71 6.12 3.55
CA ASP A 279 3.64 6.16 4.55
C ASP A 279 2.23 6.15 3.93
N GLY A 280 2.12 6.52 2.64
CA GLY A 280 0.91 6.40 1.83
C GLY A 280 0.29 4.99 1.86
N ILE A 281 1.11 3.95 2.05
CA ILE A 281 0.59 2.58 2.15
C ILE A 281 -0.29 2.34 3.37
N LEU A 282 -0.11 3.10 4.45
CA LEU A 282 -0.90 2.98 5.68
C LEU A 282 -2.18 3.82 5.61
N THR A 283 -2.11 4.96 4.94
CA THR A 283 -3.25 5.88 4.82
C THR A 283 -4.20 5.45 3.72
N GLU A 284 -3.69 4.94 2.61
CA GLU A 284 -4.50 4.60 1.44
C GLU A 284 -4.67 3.06 1.33
N GLY A 285 -3.73 2.27 1.88
CA GLY A 285 -3.73 0.82 1.71
C GLY A 285 -4.72 0.06 2.59
N PRO A 286 -4.78 -1.28 2.49
CA PRO A 286 -5.70 -2.13 3.24
C PRO A 286 -5.42 -2.17 4.74
N GLU A 287 -4.26 -1.72 5.17
CA GLU A 287 -3.78 -1.78 6.55
C GLU A 287 -3.74 -0.38 7.15
N LYS A 288 -4.75 -0.06 7.95
CA LYS A 288 -4.89 1.22 8.63
C LYS A 288 -4.30 1.12 10.05
N PHE A 289 -2.98 1.08 10.16
CA PHE A 289 -2.26 1.06 11.44
C PHE A 289 -1.91 2.47 11.91
N SER A 290 -1.96 2.73 13.22
CA SER A 290 -1.55 4.02 13.79
C SER A 290 -0.04 4.28 13.70
N SER A 291 0.78 3.26 13.46
CA SER A 291 2.23 3.34 13.34
C SER A 291 2.75 2.61 12.12
N ARG A 292 3.71 3.24 11.42
CA ARG A 292 4.41 2.64 10.28
C ARG A 292 5.34 1.50 10.66
N TYR A 293 5.76 1.46 11.92
CA TYR A 293 6.67 0.45 12.44
C TYR A 293 5.95 -0.79 12.97
N GLY A 294 4.61 -0.81 12.95
CA GLY A 294 3.83 -1.99 13.33
C GLY A 294 2.84 -1.72 14.46
N SER A 295 2.43 -2.78 15.14
CA SER A 295 1.30 -2.79 16.08
C SER A 295 1.52 -3.79 17.20
N ALA A 296 0.67 -3.79 18.22
CA ALA A 296 0.63 -4.87 19.21
C ALA A 296 -0.80 -5.35 19.41
N SER A 297 -0.99 -6.67 19.33
CA SER A 297 -2.29 -7.30 19.48
C SER A 297 -2.36 -8.19 20.71
N LEU A 298 -3.53 -8.24 21.34
CA LEU A 298 -3.88 -9.16 22.41
C LEU A 298 -5.15 -9.91 21.99
N TYR A 299 -5.01 -11.21 21.77
CA TYR A 299 -6.09 -12.11 21.41
C TYR A 299 -6.60 -12.84 22.65
N PHE A 300 -7.92 -12.88 22.77
CA PHE A 300 -8.63 -13.65 23.77
C PHE A 300 -9.53 -14.65 23.08
N HIS A 301 -9.48 -15.92 23.47
CA HIS A 301 -10.30 -16.97 22.92
C HIS A 301 -10.93 -17.83 24.02
N ARG A 302 -12.27 -17.87 24.04
CA ARG A 302 -13.04 -18.67 24.99
C ARG A 302 -14.28 -19.29 24.32
N ARG A 303 -14.20 -20.59 24.04
CA ARG A 303 -15.29 -21.40 23.45
C ARG A 303 -15.77 -20.82 22.11
N HIS A 304 -16.88 -20.10 22.15
CA HIS A 304 -17.54 -19.51 20.98
C HIS A 304 -17.19 -18.03 20.80
N VAL A 305 -16.56 -17.40 21.79
CA VAL A 305 -16.25 -15.97 21.75
C VAL A 305 -14.75 -15.80 21.59
N SER A 306 -14.35 -14.93 20.67
CA SER A 306 -12.98 -14.42 20.56
C SER A 306 -12.99 -12.91 20.51
N SER A 307 -12.05 -12.26 21.18
CA SER A 307 -11.84 -10.82 21.05
C SER A 307 -10.39 -10.51 20.71
N THR A 308 -10.16 -9.40 20.03
CA THR A 308 -8.84 -8.90 19.64
C THR A 308 -8.78 -7.44 20.05
N PHE A 309 -7.74 -7.06 20.79
CA PHE A 309 -7.36 -5.67 21.05
C PHE A 309 -6.06 -5.42 20.29
N GLY A 310 -5.98 -4.41 19.42
CA GLY A 310 -4.86 -4.20 18.49
C GLY A 310 -5.25 -4.46 17.04
N ALA A 311 -4.36 -5.03 16.24
CA ALA A 311 -4.58 -5.31 14.82
C ALA A 311 -5.58 -6.46 14.57
N PHE A 312 -6.65 -6.17 13.82
CA PHE A 312 -7.66 -7.15 13.41
C PHE A 312 -8.14 -6.92 11.97
N ASN A 313 -8.60 -8.00 11.34
CA ASN A 313 -9.19 -7.98 10.01
C ASN A 313 -10.71 -7.78 10.07
N ALA A 314 -11.23 -6.87 9.26
CA ALA A 314 -12.64 -6.54 9.13
C ALA A 314 -13.12 -6.61 7.67
N ARG A 315 -14.34 -7.16 7.50
CA ARG A 315 -15.05 -7.24 6.22
C ARG A 315 -16.55 -7.22 6.48
N ILE A 316 -17.29 -6.42 5.72
CA ILE A 316 -18.74 -6.32 5.85
C ILE A 316 -19.42 -6.94 4.65
N SER A 317 -19.35 -6.28 3.50
CA SER A 317 -20.08 -6.69 2.31
C SER A 317 -19.40 -6.23 1.03
N PRO A 318 -19.85 -6.73 -0.13
CA PRO A 318 -19.26 -6.28 -1.39
C PRO A 318 -19.49 -4.84 -1.80
N LEU A 319 -20.59 -4.23 -1.38
CA LEU A 319 -20.86 -2.81 -1.64
C LEU A 319 -20.27 -1.90 -0.55
N ILE A 320 -19.90 -2.43 0.63
CA ILE A 320 -19.36 -1.65 1.76
C ILE A 320 -18.22 -2.39 2.46
N LEU A 321 -17.09 -1.70 2.65
CA LEU A 321 -15.88 -2.20 3.30
C LEU A 321 -15.39 -3.47 2.62
N GLN A 322 -15.06 -3.33 1.34
CA GLN A 322 -14.52 -4.38 0.51
C GLN A 322 -13.31 -3.91 -0.30
N ARG A 323 -12.26 -4.71 -0.24
CA ARG A 323 -11.13 -4.61 -1.15
C ARG A 323 -11.38 -5.38 -2.46
N TRP A 324 -10.76 -4.89 -3.52
CA TRP A 324 -10.83 -5.45 -4.86
C TRP A 324 -9.67 -6.39 -5.20
N ASP A 325 -8.59 -6.42 -4.42
CA ASP A 325 -7.40 -7.17 -4.78
C ASP A 325 -6.89 -8.15 -3.71
N GLU A 326 -6.98 -9.44 -4.03
CA GLU A 326 -6.46 -10.56 -3.25
C GLU A 326 -4.91 -10.56 -3.12
N GLU A 327 -4.18 -9.94 -4.06
CA GLU A 327 -2.71 -10.06 -4.19
C GLU A 327 -1.90 -8.96 -3.49
N ASP A 328 -2.58 -8.20 -2.66
CA ASP A 328 -2.00 -7.13 -1.89
C ASP A 328 -1.45 -5.95 -2.72
N ALA A 329 -2.23 -5.43 -3.66
CA ALA A 329 -1.96 -4.16 -4.31
C ALA A 329 -2.16 -2.94 -3.39
N PRO A 330 -1.12 -2.15 -3.03
CA PRO A 330 -1.32 -0.86 -2.37
C PRO A 330 -1.80 0.24 -3.35
N PRO A 331 -1.96 1.49 -2.92
CA PRO A 331 -2.99 1.87 -1.99
C PRO A 331 -4.06 2.77 -2.66
N LEU A 332 -3.97 2.99 -3.98
CA LEU A 332 -5.06 3.59 -4.78
C LEU A 332 -6.18 2.61 -5.13
N GLY A 333 -6.37 1.64 -4.25
CA GLY A 333 -7.70 1.18 -3.97
C GLY A 333 -8.59 2.31 -3.38
N GLY A 334 -8.61 3.53 -3.95
CA GLY A 334 -9.13 4.74 -3.31
C GLY A 334 -9.16 6.01 -4.17
N VAL A 335 -8.05 6.39 -4.81
CA VAL A 335 -7.95 7.74 -5.43
C VAL A 335 -8.01 7.72 -6.97
N SER A 336 -8.19 6.56 -7.61
CA SER A 336 -8.75 6.56 -8.96
C SER A 336 -10.28 6.63 -8.89
N GLY A 337 -10.82 7.71 -8.31
CA GLY A 337 -12.16 8.19 -8.69
C GLY A 337 -12.26 8.53 -10.19
N CYS A 338 -11.13 8.42 -10.88
CA CYS A 338 -10.98 8.44 -12.31
C CYS A 338 -10.75 6.99 -12.77
N ALA A 339 -11.83 6.25 -13.09
CA ALA A 339 -11.75 5.05 -13.93
C ALA A 339 -11.01 5.31 -15.27
N THR A 340 -10.88 6.60 -15.61
CA THR A 340 -10.21 7.24 -16.74
C THR A 340 -8.72 7.61 -16.51
N CYS A 341 -8.14 7.44 -15.31
CA CYS A 341 -6.67 7.50 -15.16
C CYS A 341 -6.06 6.20 -15.71
N GLY A 342 -5.88 6.12 -17.03
CA GLY A 342 -5.62 4.91 -17.84
C GLY A 342 -4.50 3.95 -17.44
N ALA A 343 -3.72 4.22 -16.38
CA ALA A 343 -2.66 3.36 -15.88
C ALA A 343 -3.13 2.24 -14.91
N GLY A 344 -4.31 2.37 -14.27
CA GLY A 344 -4.77 1.43 -13.23
C GLY A 344 -5.36 0.10 -13.73
N ALA A 345 -5.79 0.01 -14.99
CA ALA A 345 -6.61 -1.11 -15.48
C ALA A 345 -5.83 -2.40 -15.78
N SER A 346 -4.62 -2.27 -16.30
CA SER A 346 -3.73 -3.39 -16.70
C SER A 346 -3.13 -4.14 -15.52
N GLY A 347 -3.20 -3.53 -14.33
CA GLY A 347 -2.67 -4.12 -13.13
C GLY A 347 -3.57 -5.06 -12.38
N LEU A 348 -4.85 -4.99 -12.70
CA LEU A 348 -5.85 -5.83 -12.08
C LEU A 348 -5.67 -7.24 -12.63
N SER A 349 -5.14 -8.14 -11.80
CA SER A 349 -5.25 -9.56 -12.12
C SER A 349 -6.75 -9.86 -12.25
N GLN A 350 -7.14 -10.72 -13.19
CA GLN A 350 -8.54 -11.12 -13.26
C GLN A 350 -9.01 -11.77 -11.95
N ARG A 351 -8.08 -12.39 -11.22
CA ARG A 351 -8.36 -12.93 -9.90
C ARG A 351 -8.81 -11.82 -8.93
N SER A 352 -8.19 -10.65 -8.97
CA SER A 352 -8.63 -9.44 -8.27
C SER A 352 -10.05 -9.03 -8.72
N LEU A 353 -10.32 -9.03 -10.02
CA LEU A 353 -11.65 -8.70 -10.57
C LEU A 353 -12.75 -9.72 -10.19
N GLU A 354 -12.40 -10.99 -9.98
CA GLU A 354 -13.34 -12.09 -9.70
C GLU A 354 -13.52 -12.39 -8.21
N VAL A 355 -12.41 -12.31 -7.48
CA VAL A 355 -12.27 -12.65 -6.06
C VAL A 355 -12.23 -11.36 -5.29
N LEU A 356 -13.42 -11.01 -4.86
CA LEU A 356 -13.69 -10.07 -3.79
C LEU A 356 -12.87 -10.41 -2.51
N GLY A 357 -11.69 -9.80 -2.35
CA GLY A 357 -10.77 -9.98 -1.22
C GLY A 357 -9.71 -8.87 -1.12
N PRO A 358 -8.99 -8.73 0.02
CA PRO A 358 -9.10 -9.38 1.32
C PRO A 358 -9.84 -8.45 2.32
N ASP A 359 -9.75 -8.76 3.61
CA ASP A 359 -10.25 -7.92 4.69
C ASP A 359 -9.38 -6.66 4.85
N TYR A 360 -9.97 -5.54 5.28
CA TYR A 360 -9.20 -4.41 5.79
C TYR A 360 -8.61 -4.77 7.15
N THR A 361 -7.35 -4.41 7.40
CA THR A 361 -6.74 -4.55 8.72
C THR A 361 -6.78 -3.20 9.43
N PHE A 362 -7.39 -3.18 10.61
CA PHE A 362 -7.50 -1.99 11.46
C PHE A 362 -6.86 -2.24 12.82
N GLU A 363 -6.59 -1.16 13.54
CA GLU A 363 -6.32 -1.21 14.98
C GLU A 363 -7.54 -0.83 15.79
N GLY A 364 -7.77 -1.57 16.88
CA GLY A 364 -8.83 -1.25 17.84
C GLY A 364 -9.31 -2.48 18.58
N LEU A 365 -10.62 -2.68 18.63
CA LEU A 365 -11.26 -3.79 19.32
C LEU A 365 -12.20 -4.54 18.36
N ALA A 366 -12.01 -5.84 18.25
CA ALA A 366 -12.96 -6.72 17.58
C ALA A 366 -13.45 -7.82 18.53
N VAL A 367 -14.75 -8.13 18.47
CA VAL A 367 -15.38 -9.22 19.21
C VAL A 367 -16.16 -10.07 18.22
N LYS A 368 -15.87 -11.37 18.20
CA LYS A 368 -16.50 -12.36 17.33
C LYS A 368 -17.13 -13.45 18.18
N CYS A 369 -18.37 -13.80 17.86
CA CYS A 369 -19.11 -14.91 18.46
C CYS A 369 -19.47 -15.91 17.36
N ASN A 370 -18.87 -17.09 17.42
CA ASN A 370 -19.10 -18.21 16.50
C ASN A 370 -19.95 -19.28 17.19
N HIS A 371 -21.27 -19.11 17.15
CA HIS A 371 -22.23 -20.13 17.57
C HIS A 371 -22.63 -21.01 16.37
N ARG A 372 -23.20 -22.20 16.62
CA ARG A 372 -23.65 -23.13 15.57
C ARG A 372 -24.65 -22.49 14.59
N TYR A 373 -25.50 -21.59 15.09
CA TYR A 373 -26.61 -21.00 14.32
C TYR A 373 -26.40 -19.54 13.94
N VAL A 374 -25.54 -18.85 14.67
CA VAL A 374 -25.33 -17.42 14.56
C VAL A 374 -23.83 -17.17 14.60
N LYS A 375 -23.33 -16.46 13.60
CA LYS A 375 -22.04 -15.78 13.73
C LYS A 375 -22.31 -14.31 13.91
N ALA A 376 -21.79 -13.72 14.97
CA ALA A 376 -21.87 -12.28 15.18
C ALA A 376 -20.46 -11.72 15.29
N GLU A 377 -20.27 -10.54 14.75
CA GLU A 377 -19.03 -9.79 14.82
C GLU A 377 -19.38 -8.34 15.09
N SER A 378 -18.64 -7.70 15.99
CA SER A 378 -18.70 -6.27 16.23
C SER A 378 -17.30 -5.75 16.45
N TRP A 379 -17.00 -4.58 15.93
CA TRP A 379 -15.67 -4.00 16.05
C TRP A 379 -15.73 -2.47 16.09
N LEU A 380 -14.69 -1.91 16.69
CA LEU A 380 -14.38 -0.49 16.77
C LEU A 380 -12.94 -0.34 16.31
N ALA A 381 -12.72 0.43 15.26
CA ALA A 381 -11.43 0.74 14.68
C ALA A 381 -11.12 2.23 14.84
N VAL A 382 -9.87 2.53 15.12
CA VAL A 382 -9.32 3.89 15.07
C VAL A 382 -8.21 3.85 14.03
N PRO A 383 -8.53 4.07 12.73
CA PRO A 383 -7.51 4.19 11.71
C PRO A 383 -6.54 5.33 12.06
N SER A 384 -5.33 5.29 11.50
CA SER A 384 -4.37 6.39 11.58
C SER A 384 -5.00 7.73 11.20
N TRP A 385 -4.39 8.81 11.69
CA TRP A 385 -4.75 10.18 11.31
C TRP A 385 -4.74 10.34 9.80
N GLU A 386 -5.90 10.65 9.25
CA GLU A 386 -6.02 10.91 7.82
C GLU A 386 -5.69 12.36 7.52
N VAL A 387 -5.12 12.58 6.35
CA VAL A 387 -4.68 13.89 5.87
C VAL A 387 -5.63 14.28 4.73
N SER A 388 -6.45 15.31 4.94
CA SER A 388 -7.35 15.83 3.90
C SER A 388 -6.83 17.18 3.40
N VAL A 389 -5.79 17.16 2.59
CA VAL A 389 -5.30 18.34 1.85
C VAL A 389 -4.89 17.97 0.44
N SER A 390 -4.83 18.98 -0.44
CA SER A 390 -4.34 18.82 -1.81
C SER A 390 -3.01 18.07 -1.86
N ASN A 391 -2.78 17.31 -2.93
CA ASN A 391 -1.47 16.70 -3.18
C ASN A 391 -0.35 17.75 -3.25
N THR A 392 -0.70 18.98 -3.66
CA THR A 392 0.19 20.16 -3.71
C THR A 392 0.36 20.87 -2.37
N ALA A 393 -0.35 20.44 -1.32
CA ALA A 393 -0.26 21.09 -0.01
C ALA A 393 1.13 20.88 0.60
N THR A 394 1.61 21.89 1.32
CA THR A 394 2.92 21.84 1.97
C THR A 394 2.94 20.72 3.02
N PRO A 395 4.12 20.19 3.40
CA PRO A 395 4.21 19.21 4.49
C PRO A 395 3.58 19.70 5.80
N GLU A 396 3.68 21.01 6.07
CA GLU A 396 3.09 21.65 7.25
C GLU A 396 1.57 21.63 7.17
N GLU A 397 0.99 21.99 6.02
CA GLU A 397 -0.45 21.88 5.77
C GLU A 397 -0.93 20.43 5.90
N LYS A 398 -0.18 19.45 5.38
CA LYS A 398 -0.44 18.00 5.54
C LYS A 398 -0.39 17.57 7.00
N SER A 399 0.56 18.09 7.78
CA SER A 399 0.68 17.79 9.21
C SER A 399 -0.46 18.41 10.03
N ALA A 400 -0.86 19.63 9.68
CA ALA A 400 -1.93 20.39 10.32
C ALA A 400 -3.32 19.91 9.91
N ALA A 401 -3.46 19.26 8.75
CA ALA A 401 -4.72 18.71 8.24
C ALA A 401 -5.08 17.32 8.77
N ARG A 402 -4.34 16.82 9.75
CA ARG A 402 -4.60 15.51 10.34
C ARG A 402 -5.90 15.55 11.13
N TYR A 403 -6.85 14.69 10.76
CA TYR A 403 -8.09 14.52 11.51
C TYR A 403 -8.26 13.07 11.96
N ARG A 404 -9.07 12.92 13.01
CA ARG A 404 -9.36 11.60 13.57
C ARG A 404 -10.58 11.02 12.89
N ARG A 405 -10.44 9.80 12.38
CA ARG A 405 -11.58 8.98 11.95
C ARG A 405 -11.79 7.84 12.94
N ILE A 406 -13.04 7.51 13.21
CA ILE A 406 -13.44 6.39 14.06
C ILE A 406 -14.41 5.56 13.23
N LEU A 407 -14.14 4.27 13.10
CA LEU A 407 -15.05 3.35 12.45
C LEU A 407 -15.61 2.39 13.48
N TYR A 408 -16.88 2.08 13.40
CA TYR A 408 -17.42 0.93 14.11
C TYR A 408 -18.44 0.22 13.25
N GLY A 409 -18.45 -1.08 13.37
CA GLY A 409 -19.30 -1.91 12.54
C GLY A 409 -19.56 -3.25 13.17
N GLY A 410 -20.40 -4.01 12.50
CA GLY A 410 -20.69 -5.36 12.91
C GLY A 410 -21.52 -6.10 11.88
N SER A 411 -21.54 -7.41 12.00
CA SER A 411 -22.37 -8.27 11.19
C SER A 411 -22.98 -9.40 12.03
N ILE A 412 -24.16 -9.84 11.62
CA ILE A 412 -24.84 -11.02 12.14
C ILE A 412 -25.20 -11.89 10.96
N ASP A 413 -24.58 -13.07 10.92
CA ASP A 413 -24.86 -14.13 9.96
C ASP A 413 -25.79 -15.15 10.61
N LEU A 414 -26.98 -15.29 10.03
CA LEU A 414 -27.96 -16.33 10.37
C LEU A 414 -27.90 -17.41 9.31
N GLY A 415 -27.55 -18.62 9.74
CA GLY A 415 -27.37 -19.77 8.85
C GLY A 415 -26.04 -19.76 8.10
N ARG A 416 -25.65 -20.92 7.57
CA ARG A 416 -24.55 -21.07 6.62
C ARG A 416 -25.15 -21.54 5.32
N VAL A 417 -25.23 -20.66 4.31
CA VAL A 417 -25.60 -21.10 2.96
C VAL A 417 -24.56 -22.11 2.48
N GLY A 418 -24.96 -23.37 2.38
CA GLY A 418 -24.10 -24.46 1.95
C GLY A 418 -23.30 -25.15 3.07
N SER A 419 -23.59 -24.96 4.36
CA SER A 419 -23.14 -25.99 5.32
C SER A 419 -24.05 -27.19 5.23
N GLU A 420 -23.48 -28.38 5.08
CA GLU A 420 -24.22 -29.65 5.09
C GLU A 420 -24.92 -29.91 6.44
N GLU A 421 -24.59 -29.17 7.49
CA GLU A 421 -25.22 -29.31 8.79
C GLU A 421 -26.59 -28.61 8.84
N PRO A 422 -27.69 -29.36 9.01
CA PRO A 422 -29.01 -28.78 9.12
C PRO A 422 -29.19 -27.97 10.41
N ILE A 423 -29.96 -26.90 10.32
CA ILE A 423 -30.44 -26.11 11.46
C ILE A 423 -31.85 -26.62 11.75
N PHE A 424 -32.11 -27.08 12.98
CA PHE A 424 -33.36 -27.77 13.38
C PHE A 424 -33.69 -29.04 12.59
N GLY A 425 -32.70 -29.71 11.99
CA GLY A 425 -32.93 -30.91 11.18
C GLY A 425 -33.50 -30.64 9.78
N LEU A 426 -33.62 -29.36 9.39
CA LEU A 426 -33.96 -28.95 8.04
C LEU A 426 -32.68 -28.47 7.33
N PRO A 427 -32.40 -28.91 6.08
CA PRO A 427 -31.40 -28.24 5.25
C PRO A 427 -31.85 -26.78 5.16
N THR A 428 -31.01 -25.83 5.56
CA THR A 428 -31.34 -24.41 5.48
C THR A 428 -30.77 -23.88 4.16
N PRO A 429 -31.57 -23.81 3.08
CA PRO A 429 -31.11 -23.23 1.82
C PRO A 429 -31.04 -21.70 1.90
N TYR A 430 -31.14 -21.12 3.10
CA TYR A 430 -31.22 -19.69 3.35
C TYR A 430 -30.03 -19.27 4.21
N GLY A 431 -29.43 -18.15 3.87
CA GLY A 431 -28.54 -17.45 4.78
C GLY A 431 -28.79 -15.97 4.67
N LEU A 432 -28.87 -15.34 5.82
CA LEU A 432 -29.12 -13.92 5.96
C LEU A 432 -27.93 -13.31 6.68
N ARG A 433 -27.41 -12.22 6.15
CA ARG A 433 -26.41 -11.39 6.80
C ARG A 433 -26.98 -10.00 6.94
N PHE A 434 -26.99 -9.51 8.17
CA PHE A 434 -27.23 -8.12 8.49
C PHE A 434 -25.89 -7.50 8.85
N ALA A 435 -25.54 -6.38 8.26
CA ALA A 435 -24.32 -5.69 8.60
C ALA A 435 -24.54 -4.19 8.71
N TYR A 436 -23.73 -3.56 9.56
CA TYR A 436 -23.75 -2.14 9.83
C TYR A 436 -22.32 -1.62 9.85
N LEU A 437 -22.13 -0.44 9.29
CA LEU A 437 -20.92 0.35 9.35
C LEU A 437 -21.29 1.78 9.69
N ASN A 438 -20.53 2.39 10.57
CA ASN A 438 -20.45 3.82 10.66
C ASN A 438 -19.00 4.28 10.61
N VAL A 439 -18.82 5.42 9.96
CA VAL A 439 -17.58 6.17 9.92
C VAL A 439 -17.90 7.55 10.49
N GLY A 440 -17.30 7.87 11.64
CA GLY A 440 -17.34 9.20 12.21
C GLY A 440 -16.00 9.90 11.97
N GLU A 441 -16.04 11.13 11.47
CA GLU A 441 -14.87 11.99 11.33
C GLU A 441 -14.94 13.17 12.30
N ASP A 442 -13.87 13.33 13.07
CA ASP A 442 -13.67 14.49 13.95
C ASP A 442 -12.59 15.40 13.37
N ARG A 443 -13.03 16.33 12.53
CA ARG A 443 -12.18 17.35 11.89
C ARG A 443 -11.83 18.52 12.80
N ARG A 444 -12.32 18.58 14.05
CA ARG A 444 -11.95 19.65 15.00
C ARG A 444 -10.47 19.65 15.38
N THR A 445 -9.77 18.58 15.03
CA THR A 445 -8.34 18.40 15.25
C THR A 445 -7.47 18.95 14.11
N SER A 446 -8.05 19.31 12.95
CA SER A 446 -7.29 19.93 11.87
C SER A 446 -7.04 21.41 12.16
N GLY A 447 -5.76 21.79 12.31
CA GLY A 447 -5.32 23.15 12.64
C GLY A 447 -5.35 24.14 11.47
N LEU A 448 -5.85 23.76 10.28
CA LEU A 448 -5.95 24.65 9.13
C LEU A 448 -7.08 25.67 9.33
N GLU A 449 -6.73 26.94 9.55
CA GLU A 449 -7.67 28.07 9.71
C GLU A 449 -8.61 28.28 8.51
N GLY A 450 -8.36 27.62 7.36
CA GLY A 450 -9.17 27.72 6.13
C GLY A 450 -10.17 26.57 5.87
N ILE A 451 -9.98 25.39 6.47
CA ILE A 451 -10.95 24.28 6.37
C ILE A 451 -11.88 24.44 7.56
N ARG A 452 -13.15 24.85 7.35
CA ARG A 452 -14.13 25.11 8.42
C ARG A 452 -13.97 24.11 9.58
N PRO A 453 -13.32 24.49 10.70
CA PRO A 453 -12.81 23.55 11.70
C PRO A 453 -13.88 22.96 12.63
N SER A 454 -15.13 22.86 12.17
CA SER A 454 -16.30 22.60 13.01
C SER A 454 -17.29 21.58 12.45
N SER A 455 -17.01 20.93 11.31
CA SER A 455 -17.91 19.89 10.80
C SER A 455 -17.53 18.52 11.36
N GLU A 456 -18.41 17.96 12.19
CA GLU A 456 -18.42 16.51 12.46
C GLU A 456 -19.12 15.84 11.26
N TRP A 457 -18.49 14.83 10.68
CA TRP A 457 -19.05 14.07 9.57
C TRP A 457 -19.40 12.68 10.07
N ASP A 458 -20.66 12.29 9.94
CA ASP A 458 -21.10 10.93 10.27
C ASP A 458 -21.67 10.26 9.02
N GLU A 459 -21.00 9.19 8.59
CA GLU A 459 -21.50 8.29 7.55
C GLU A 459 -22.07 7.03 8.18
N HIS A 460 -23.32 6.72 7.85
CA HIS A 460 -23.96 5.47 8.28
C HIS A 460 -24.29 4.61 7.08
N SER A 461 -23.93 3.35 7.17
CA SER A 461 -24.06 2.35 6.12
C SER A 461 -24.74 1.11 6.68
N TYR A 462 -25.90 0.77 6.16
CA TYR A 462 -26.65 -0.43 6.54
C TYR A 462 -26.67 -1.39 5.36
N THR A 463 -26.34 -2.65 5.59
CA THR A 463 -26.40 -3.69 4.55
C THR A 463 -27.29 -4.84 4.97
N LEU A 464 -28.16 -5.24 4.05
CA LEU A 464 -28.86 -6.52 4.11
C LEU A 464 -28.40 -7.41 2.96
N MET A 465 -27.85 -8.58 3.28
CA MET A 465 -27.52 -9.61 2.31
C MET A 465 -28.37 -10.86 2.55
N ALA A 466 -28.96 -11.39 1.48
CA ALA A 466 -29.68 -12.66 1.53
C ALA A 466 -29.16 -13.59 0.42
N GLY A 467 -29.00 -14.88 0.77
CA GLY A 467 -28.60 -15.92 -0.14
C GLY A 467 -29.59 -17.08 -0.12
N LEU A 468 -29.96 -17.57 -1.30
CA LEU A 468 -30.85 -18.72 -1.47
C LEU A 468 -30.15 -19.81 -2.28
N GLY A 469 -30.12 -21.05 -1.78
CA GLY A 469 -29.53 -22.23 -2.42
C GLY A 469 -28.61 -23.05 -1.50
N PRO A 470 -27.84 -24.02 -2.05
CA PRO A 470 -27.69 -24.29 -3.48
C PRO A 470 -28.87 -25.09 -4.08
N TRP A 471 -29.37 -24.67 -5.24
CA TRP A 471 -30.24 -25.48 -6.11
C TRP A 471 -29.43 -25.97 -7.30
N GLN A 472 -29.12 -27.26 -7.33
CA GLN A 472 -28.30 -27.87 -8.39
C GLN A 472 -26.96 -27.13 -8.61
N GLY A 473 -26.31 -26.67 -7.53
CA GLY A 473 -25.04 -25.92 -7.62
C GLY A 473 -25.19 -24.41 -7.85
N CYS A 474 -26.40 -23.90 -8.06
CA CYS A 474 -26.71 -22.46 -8.18
C CYS A 474 -27.15 -21.85 -6.85
N ARG A 475 -26.79 -20.59 -6.62
CA ARG A 475 -27.20 -19.77 -5.48
C ARG A 475 -27.61 -18.38 -5.97
N ALA A 476 -28.77 -17.91 -5.53
CA ALA A 476 -29.17 -16.52 -5.69
C ALA A 476 -28.64 -15.68 -4.53
N GLU A 477 -28.22 -14.46 -4.82
CA GLU A 477 -27.68 -13.52 -3.85
C GLU A 477 -28.29 -12.14 -4.11
N VAL A 478 -28.72 -11.47 -3.05
CA VAL A 478 -29.12 -10.06 -3.09
C VAL A 478 -28.45 -9.32 -1.95
N GLU A 479 -28.02 -8.10 -2.22
CA GLU A 479 -27.43 -7.16 -1.28
C GLU A 479 -28.06 -5.80 -1.53
N HIS A 480 -28.64 -5.23 -0.47
CA HIS A 480 -29.19 -3.88 -0.48
C HIS A 480 -28.47 -3.06 0.58
N VAL A 481 -27.94 -1.92 0.15
CA VAL A 481 -27.24 -0.97 0.99
C VAL A 481 -28.03 0.33 1.09
N TRP A 482 -28.13 0.84 2.30
CA TRP A 482 -28.54 2.21 2.59
C TRP A 482 -27.35 2.97 3.15
N TRP A 483 -26.92 4.01 2.43
CA TRP A 483 -25.87 4.93 2.86
C TRP A 483 -26.51 6.26 3.21
N ARG A 484 -26.11 6.82 4.35
CA ARG A 484 -26.59 8.09 4.85
C ARG A 484 -25.39 8.92 5.29
N LEU A 485 -25.20 10.04 4.61
CA LEU A 485 -24.27 11.08 5.04
C LEU A 485 -25.03 12.09 5.90
N ALA A 486 -24.52 12.33 7.11
CA ALA A 486 -25.00 13.36 8.00
C ALA A 486 -23.88 14.37 8.25
N LEU A 487 -24.03 15.57 7.69
CA LEU A 487 -23.17 16.70 8.01
C LEU A 487 -23.68 17.37 9.29
N ILE A 488 -22.93 17.29 10.38
CA ILE A 488 -23.30 17.97 11.63
C ILE A 488 -22.60 19.33 11.62
N ASP A 489 -23.23 20.33 10.99
CA ASP A 489 -22.75 21.72 11.10
C ASP A 489 -23.33 22.36 12.37
N GLN A 490 -22.46 22.74 13.30
CA GLN A 490 -22.85 23.41 14.54
C GLN A 490 -23.13 24.91 14.37
N TRP A 491 -22.86 25.50 13.19
CA TRP A 491 -23.03 26.94 12.98
C TRP A 491 -24.35 27.25 12.27
N SER A 492 -25.18 28.03 12.96
CA SER A 492 -26.54 28.48 12.65
C SER A 492 -26.69 29.38 11.40
N THR A 493 -25.88 29.20 10.37
CA THR A 493 -25.89 30.04 9.16
C THR A 493 -27.09 29.78 8.22
N GLY A 494 -28.06 28.96 8.63
CA GLY A 494 -29.33 28.80 7.92
C GLY A 494 -29.27 27.89 6.69
N TRP A 495 -28.14 27.19 6.46
CA TRP A 495 -28.06 26.14 5.46
C TRP A 495 -28.68 24.86 6.06
N GLU A 496 -29.78 24.40 5.48
CA GLU A 496 -30.35 23.10 5.83
C GLU A 496 -29.33 22.01 5.51
N VAL A 497 -28.98 21.21 6.52
CA VAL A 497 -28.18 20.00 6.35
C VAL A 497 -28.96 19.06 5.43
N GLU A 498 -28.52 18.95 4.19
CA GLU A 498 -29.08 17.98 3.26
C GLU A 498 -28.69 16.57 3.72
N LYS A 499 -29.66 15.85 4.28
CA LYS A 499 -29.49 14.43 4.60
C LYS A 499 -29.53 13.65 3.29
N MET A 500 -28.37 13.36 2.73
CA MET A 500 -28.27 12.49 1.57
C MET A 500 -28.46 11.05 2.04
N ASN A 501 -29.63 10.48 1.74
CA ASN A 501 -29.86 9.05 1.85
C ASN A 501 -29.74 8.46 0.45
N ARG A 502 -28.69 7.68 0.20
CA ARG A 502 -28.48 6.99 -1.07
C ARG A 502 -28.59 5.48 -0.88
N ARG A 503 -28.85 4.78 -1.98
CA ARG A 503 -29.03 3.33 -1.99
C ARG A 503 -28.18 2.70 -3.07
N ALA A 504 -27.77 1.47 -2.80
CA ALA A 504 -27.17 0.60 -3.80
C ALA A 504 -27.77 -0.80 -3.69
N LEU A 505 -27.95 -1.43 -4.84
CA LEU A 505 -28.50 -2.77 -4.98
C LEU A 505 -27.56 -3.62 -5.84
N ARG A 506 -27.27 -4.82 -5.35
CA ARG A 506 -26.62 -5.87 -6.12
C ARG A 506 -27.45 -7.15 -6.02
N ALA A 507 -27.88 -7.69 -7.15
CA ALA A 507 -28.69 -8.90 -7.19
C ALA A 507 -28.20 -9.83 -8.29
N GLY A 508 -28.09 -11.12 -8.01
CA GLY A 508 -27.49 -12.04 -8.97
C GLY A 508 -27.55 -13.51 -8.62
N LEU A 509 -26.90 -14.30 -9.47
CA LEU A 509 -26.75 -15.73 -9.35
C LEU A 509 -25.25 -16.10 -9.37
N ARG A 510 -24.88 -17.11 -8.58
CA ARG A 510 -23.61 -17.82 -8.75
C ARG A 510 -23.86 -19.31 -8.91
N GLY A 511 -23.11 -19.97 -9.77
CA GLY A 511 -23.15 -21.42 -9.96
C GLY A 511 -21.75 -22.00 -9.89
N ARG A 512 -21.63 -23.20 -9.31
CA ARG A 512 -20.43 -24.03 -9.42
C ARG A 512 -20.84 -25.49 -9.55
N TRP A 513 -20.34 -26.15 -10.58
CA TRP A 513 -20.62 -27.55 -10.88
C TRP A 513 -19.32 -28.32 -11.02
N LEU A 514 -19.22 -29.44 -10.32
CA LEU A 514 -18.10 -30.37 -10.45
C LEU A 514 -18.52 -31.55 -11.34
N MET A 515 -17.81 -31.75 -12.44
CA MET A 515 -18.04 -32.77 -13.45
C MET A 515 -16.77 -33.62 -13.60
N GLY A 516 -16.57 -34.56 -12.68
CA GLY A 516 -15.33 -35.34 -12.61
C GLY A 516 -14.14 -34.46 -12.24
N SER A 517 -13.13 -34.40 -13.11
CA SER A 517 -11.93 -33.57 -12.93
C SER A 517 -12.10 -32.14 -13.44
N THR A 518 -13.32 -31.69 -13.73
CA THR A 518 -13.59 -30.36 -14.27
C THR A 518 -14.58 -29.64 -13.37
N ALA A 519 -14.29 -28.41 -12.94
CA ALA A 519 -15.29 -27.53 -12.34
C ALA A 519 -15.65 -26.40 -13.30
N VAL A 520 -16.93 -26.19 -13.51
CA VAL A 520 -17.46 -25.01 -14.23
C VAL A 520 -18.08 -24.09 -13.20
N TRP A 521 -17.84 -22.80 -13.35
CA TRP A 521 -18.46 -21.80 -12.47
C TRP A 521 -18.91 -20.57 -13.26
N ILE A 522 -19.93 -19.91 -12.73
CA ILE A 522 -20.51 -18.68 -13.29
C ILE A 522 -20.95 -17.76 -12.15
N LYS A 523 -20.83 -16.46 -12.34
CA LYS A 523 -21.41 -15.41 -11.50
C LYS A 523 -22.00 -14.35 -12.42
N ALA A 524 -23.21 -13.91 -12.11
CA ALA A 524 -23.92 -12.88 -12.86
C ALA A 524 -24.66 -12.00 -11.87
N HIS A 525 -24.31 -10.72 -11.78
CA HIS A 525 -24.90 -9.76 -10.85
C HIS A 525 -25.31 -8.50 -11.61
N ARG A 526 -26.54 -8.04 -11.40
CA ARG A 526 -26.99 -6.69 -11.73
C ARG A 526 -26.56 -5.75 -10.61
N LEU A 527 -26.11 -4.57 -11.00
CA LEU A 527 -25.71 -3.47 -10.14
C LEU A 527 -26.62 -2.29 -10.40
N TRP A 528 -26.97 -1.55 -9.35
CA TRP A 528 -27.68 -0.28 -9.43
C TRP A 528 -27.28 0.57 -8.22
N LEU A 529 -26.73 1.75 -8.47
CA LEU A 529 -26.19 2.66 -7.46
C LEU A 529 -26.77 4.06 -7.69
N GLU A 530 -27.47 4.61 -6.71
CA GLU A 530 -28.03 5.96 -6.80
C GLU A 530 -26.92 7.01 -6.96
N GLN A 531 -27.27 8.16 -7.55
CA GLN A 531 -26.38 9.29 -7.68
C GLN A 531 -25.81 9.74 -6.32
N GLY A 532 -24.50 9.98 -6.27
CA GLY A 532 -23.81 10.34 -5.03
C GLY A 532 -23.69 9.20 -4.01
N PHE A 533 -23.99 7.95 -4.37
CA PHE A 533 -23.58 6.81 -3.57
C PHE A 533 -22.06 6.65 -3.64
N ASP A 534 -21.36 7.18 -2.66
CA ASP A 534 -19.89 7.15 -2.58
C ASP A 534 -19.43 6.88 -1.13
N PRO A 535 -19.65 5.65 -0.61
CA PRO A 535 -19.20 5.32 0.73
C PRO A 535 -17.66 5.29 0.75
N LEU A 536 -17.08 5.94 1.74
CA LEU A 536 -15.63 6.14 1.91
C LEU A 536 -14.77 4.85 1.93
N TYR A 537 -15.38 3.71 2.26
CA TYR A 537 -14.74 2.38 2.23
C TYR A 537 -15.46 1.42 1.27
N GLY A 538 -16.20 1.95 0.30
CA GLY A 538 -16.87 1.18 -0.75
C GLY A 538 -15.91 0.36 -1.58
N ALA A 539 -16.43 -0.66 -2.27
CA ALA A 539 -15.67 -1.26 -3.34
C ALA A 539 -15.59 -0.25 -4.50
N LEU A 540 -14.40 0.27 -4.72
CA LEU A 540 -13.97 1.35 -5.65
C LEU A 540 -14.37 1.17 -7.12
N SER A 541 -14.92 0.02 -7.42
CA SER A 541 -15.36 -0.34 -8.75
C SER A 541 -16.78 0.08 -9.05
N TYR A 542 -17.45 0.69 -8.09
CA TYR A 542 -18.83 1.11 -8.24
C TYR A 542 -18.87 2.60 -8.01
N ASP A 543 -18.87 3.31 -9.13
CA ASP A 543 -19.16 4.73 -9.12
C ASP A 543 -20.63 4.91 -8.75
N GLY A 544 -20.94 5.91 -7.93
CA GLY A 544 -22.31 6.36 -7.74
C GLY A 544 -22.94 6.72 -9.08
N ASN A 545 -24.27 6.80 -9.14
CA ASN A 545 -25.00 7.11 -10.36
C ASN A 545 -24.88 6.08 -11.49
N HIS A 546 -24.54 4.82 -11.22
CA HIS A 546 -24.35 3.82 -12.26
C HIS A 546 -25.24 2.59 -12.08
N GLU A 547 -25.70 2.04 -13.20
CA GLU A 547 -26.33 0.72 -13.24
C GLU A 547 -25.69 -0.17 -14.30
N GLY A 548 -25.66 -1.47 -14.06
CA GLY A 548 -24.87 -2.32 -14.93
C GLY A 548 -24.95 -3.79 -14.64
N TRP A 549 -24.14 -4.55 -15.36
CA TRP A 549 -23.98 -5.97 -15.15
C TRP A 549 -22.52 -6.31 -14.90
N ARG A 550 -22.33 -7.29 -14.02
CA ARG A 550 -21.07 -7.95 -13.77
C ARG A 550 -21.24 -9.44 -14.02
N PHE A 551 -20.46 -9.97 -14.93
CA PHE A 551 -20.40 -11.38 -15.26
C PHE A 551 -18.98 -11.89 -15.04
N SER A 552 -18.87 -13.11 -14.51
CA SER A 552 -17.63 -13.86 -14.55
C SER A 552 -17.94 -15.33 -14.72
N SER A 553 -17.11 -16.04 -15.47
CA SER A 553 -17.27 -17.47 -15.67
C SER A 553 -15.93 -18.12 -15.93
N GLY A 554 -15.83 -19.40 -15.62
CA GLY A 554 -14.60 -20.12 -15.88
C GLY A 554 -14.74 -21.62 -15.77
N VAL A 555 -13.70 -22.28 -16.22
CA VAL A 555 -13.54 -23.73 -16.19
C VAL A 555 -12.19 -24.04 -15.58
N GLN A 556 -12.20 -24.82 -14.50
CA GLN A 556 -11.01 -25.32 -13.84
C GLN A 556 -10.88 -26.83 -14.12
N PHE A 557 -9.69 -27.25 -14.50
CA PHE A 557 -9.33 -28.65 -14.69
C PHE A 557 -8.40 -29.07 -13.56
N PHE A 558 -8.74 -30.16 -12.88
CA PHE A 558 -7.99 -30.74 -11.78
C PHE A 558 -7.27 -32.02 -12.23
N ASP A 559 -6.25 -32.43 -11.49
CA ASP A 559 -5.57 -33.69 -11.76
C ASP A 559 -6.50 -34.90 -11.53
N ARG A 560 -6.40 -35.90 -12.42
CA ARG A 560 -7.25 -37.10 -12.39
C ARG A 560 -6.99 -38.03 -11.22
N ASP A 561 -5.82 -37.92 -10.58
CA ASP A 561 -5.35 -38.83 -9.54
C ASP A 561 -5.97 -38.54 -8.15
N GLY A 562 -7.09 -37.81 -8.10
CA GLY A 562 -7.75 -37.41 -6.86
C GLY A 562 -7.10 -36.21 -6.16
N GLY A 563 -6.14 -35.54 -6.80
CA GLY A 563 -5.56 -34.31 -6.31
C GLY A 563 -6.55 -33.14 -6.41
N SER A 564 -6.67 -32.35 -5.35
CA SER A 564 -7.42 -31.07 -5.37
C SER A 564 -6.67 -29.94 -6.10
N ARG A 565 -5.53 -30.25 -6.73
CA ARG A 565 -4.67 -29.28 -7.40
C ARG A 565 -5.20 -28.96 -8.81
N GLU A 566 -5.39 -27.67 -9.05
CA GLU A 566 -5.80 -27.10 -10.34
C GLU A 566 -4.67 -27.18 -11.41
N ARG A 567 -4.86 -27.96 -12.46
CA ARG A 567 -3.87 -28.09 -13.53
C ARG A 567 -3.94 -26.92 -14.52
N LEU A 568 -5.14 -26.47 -14.84
CA LEU A 568 -5.42 -25.46 -15.84
C LEU A 568 -6.73 -24.76 -15.46
N SER A 569 -6.80 -23.46 -15.63
CA SER A 569 -8.04 -22.70 -15.55
C SER A 569 -8.11 -21.69 -16.68
N LEU A 570 -9.31 -21.57 -17.23
CA LEU A 570 -9.69 -20.52 -18.16
C LEU A 570 -10.83 -19.76 -17.52
N SER A 571 -10.72 -18.44 -17.45
CA SER A 571 -11.82 -17.61 -16.99
C SER A 571 -11.98 -16.35 -17.84
N GLY A 572 -13.20 -15.81 -17.84
CA GLY A 572 -13.55 -14.54 -18.46
C GLY A 572 -14.39 -13.71 -17.49
N PHE A 573 -14.18 -12.39 -17.53
CA PHE A 573 -14.91 -11.42 -16.74
C PHE A 573 -15.39 -10.28 -17.63
N TYR A 574 -16.57 -9.77 -17.32
CA TYR A 574 -17.16 -8.59 -17.94
C TYR A 574 -17.82 -7.73 -16.88
N ARG A 575 -17.59 -6.43 -16.92
CA ARG A 575 -18.37 -5.41 -16.23
C ARG A 575 -18.79 -4.39 -17.28
N GLY A 576 -20.06 -4.06 -17.34
CA GLY A 576 -20.57 -2.96 -18.14
C GLY A 576 -21.55 -2.16 -17.30
N THR A 577 -21.25 -0.90 -17.06
CA THR A 577 -22.06 0.03 -16.27
C THR A 577 -22.33 1.28 -17.10
N GLN A 578 -23.52 1.80 -16.96
CA GLN A 578 -23.99 3.02 -17.60
C GLN A 578 -24.47 3.96 -16.51
N GLU A 579 -24.23 5.25 -16.70
CA GLU A 579 -24.76 6.29 -15.84
C GLU A 579 -26.30 6.29 -15.86
N ILE A 580 -26.96 6.52 -14.72
CA ILE A 580 -28.43 6.45 -14.60
C ILE A 580 -29.09 7.75 -15.06
N ASP A 581 -28.50 8.89 -14.70
CA ASP A 581 -29.01 10.23 -15.03
C ASP A 581 -27.84 11.21 -15.19
N ASP A 582 -27.99 12.21 -16.04
CA ASP A 582 -26.99 13.27 -16.28
C ASP A 582 -27.60 14.61 -15.84
N GLU A 583 -27.74 14.77 -14.51
CA GLU A 583 -28.25 16.02 -13.93
C GLU A 583 -27.25 17.17 -14.11
N GLU A 584 -25.95 16.88 -14.21
CA GLU A 584 -24.89 17.89 -14.24
C GLU A 584 -24.69 18.48 -15.65
N ALA A 585 -24.93 17.71 -16.72
CA ALA A 585 -24.70 18.15 -18.09
C ALA A 585 -25.83 17.70 -19.05
N PRO A 586 -27.10 18.06 -18.80
CA PRO A 586 -28.24 17.59 -19.59
C PRO A 586 -28.06 17.88 -21.08
N GLY A 587 -27.85 16.83 -21.87
CA GLY A 587 -27.73 16.90 -23.33
C GLY A 587 -26.52 16.21 -23.93
N PHE A 588 -25.55 15.75 -23.14
CA PHE A 588 -24.38 15.03 -23.66
C PHE A 588 -24.61 13.52 -23.72
N GLY A 589 -25.51 12.95 -22.91
CA GLY A 589 -25.81 11.52 -22.93
C GLY A 589 -25.11 10.81 -21.78
N LEU A 590 -25.42 9.54 -21.57
CA LEU A 590 -24.98 8.80 -20.39
C LEU A 590 -23.58 8.21 -20.60
N MET A 591 -22.69 8.38 -19.62
CA MET A 591 -21.36 7.76 -19.63
C MET A 591 -21.49 6.23 -19.56
N ASP A 592 -20.75 5.53 -20.42
CA ASP A 592 -20.69 4.07 -20.44
C ASP A 592 -19.27 3.59 -20.09
N ASN A 593 -19.17 2.73 -19.07
CA ASN A 593 -17.92 2.17 -18.58
C ASN A 593 -17.94 0.65 -18.74
N SER A 594 -16.92 0.09 -19.40
CA SER A 594 -16.79 -1.35 -19.57
C SER A 594 -15.40 -1.88 -19.23
N ILE A 595 -15.36 -3.08 -18.65
CA ILE A 595 -14.15 -3.85 -18.39
C ILE A 595 -14.38 -5.26 -18.90
N ILE A 596 -13.48 -5.76 -19.73
CA ILE A 596 -13.47 -7.12 -20.23
C ILE A 596 -12.13 -7.74 -19.89
N SER A 597 -12.10 -8.94 -19.31
CA SER A 597 -10.84 -9.65 -19.11
C SER A 597 -10.94 -11.14 -19.39
N PHE A 598 -9.79 -11.70 -19.76
CA PHE A 598 -9.60 -13.12 -20.00
C PHE A 598 -8.30 -13.59 -19.35
N SER A 599 -8.33 -14.77 -18.76
CA SER A 599 -7.18 -15.33 -18.06
C SER A 599 -7.04 -16.80 -18.34
N LEU A 600 -5.81 -17.20 -18.61
CA LEU A 600 -5.39 -18.57 -18.74
C LEU A 600 -4.30 -18.84 -17.71
N THR A 601 -4.61 -19.63 -16.68
CA THR A 601 -3.64 -20.06 -15.68
C THR A 601 -3.42 -21.56 -15.78
N GLY A 602 -2.22 -22.03 -15.54
CA GLY A 602 -1.96 -23.47 -15.55
C GLY A 602 -0.59 -23.83 -14.98
N ARG A 603 -0.39 -25.13 -14.73
CA ARG A 603 0.87 -25.67 -14.21
C ARG A 603 1.63 -26.37 -15.33
N PRO A 604 2.46 -25.66 -16.12
CA PRO A 604 3.19 -26.29 -17.21
C PRO A 604 4.18 -27.36 -16.74
N VAL A 605 4.82 -27.15 -15.57
CA VAL A 605 5.82 -28.07 -15.01
C VAL A 605 5.79 -28.05 -13.47
N GLY A 606 5.45 -29.17 -12.84
CA GLY A 606 5.52 -29.33 -11.38
C GLY A 606 4.68 -28.31 -10.62
N ASP A 607 5.31 -27.59 -9.70
CA ASP A 607 4.68 -26.54 -8.88
C ASP A 607 4.81 -25.13 -9.48
N LEU A 608 5.31 -24.99 -10.71
CA LEU A 608 5.29 -23.71 -11.42
C LEU A 608 3.87 -23.45 -11.94
N LEU A 609 3.24 -22.41 -11.42
CA LEU A 609 2.00 -21.83 -11.94
C LEU A 609 2.35 -20.69 -12.91
N ALA A 610 1.82 -20.73 -14.12
CA ALA A 610 1.95 -19.68 -15.10
C ALA A 610 0.57 -19.12 -15.45
N GLY A 611 0.45 -17.80 -15.56
CA GLY A 611 -0.76 -17.08 -15.90
C GLY A 611 -0.52 -16.12 -17.07
N ILE A 612 -1.47 -16.05 -18.01
CA ILE A 612 -1.53 -14.97 -18.99
C ILE A 612 -2.88 -14.30 -18.83
N HIS A 613 -2.87 -12.98 -18.67
CA HIS A 613 -4.04 -12.18 -18.41
C HIS A 613 -4.13 -11.07 -19.48
N PHE A 614 -5.35 -10.82 -19.93
CA PHE A 614 -5.69 -9.70 -20.79
C PHE A 614 -6.83 -8.93 -20.15
N VAL A 615 -6.71 -7.61 -20.10
CA VAL A 615 -7.75 -6.70 -19.61
C VAL A 615 -7.93 -5.60 -20.65
N HIS A 616 -9.17 -5.33 -21.02
CA HIS A 616 -9.57 -4.19 -21.83
C HIS A 616 -10.55 -3.34 -21.03
N THR A 617 -10.29 -2.05 -20.96
CA THR A 617 -11.22 -1.07 -20.40
C THR A 617 -11.57 -0.05 -21.44
N ALA A 618 -12.83 0.32 -21.50
CA ALA A 618 -13.32 1.36 -22.38
C ALA A 618 -14.31 2.24 -21.60
N THR A 619 -14.10 3.54 -21.72
CA THR A 619 -14.96 4.58 -21.18
C THR A 619 -15.43 5.44 -22.34
N ASN A 620 -16.72 5.37 -22.62
CA ASN A 620 -17.36 6.20 -23.62
C ASN A 620 -17.98 7.41 -22.91
N VAL A 621 -17.43 8.58 -23.19
CA VAL A 621 -17.95 9.84 -22.67
C VAL A 621 -18.63 10.53 -23.84
N PRO A 622 -19.97 10.65 -23.85
CA PRO A 622 -20.67 11.21 -24.98
C PRO A 622 -20.58 12.76 -25.01
N HIS A 623 -19.43 13.32 -24.65
CA HIS A 623 -19.15 14.74 -24.66
C HIS A 623 -18.19 15.08 -25.83
N PRO A 624 -18.52 16.06 -26.70
CA PRO A 624 -17.75 16.33 -27.92
C PRO A 624 -16.32 16.83 -27.68
N SER A 625 -15.99 17.26 -26.45
CA SER A 625 -14.64 17.70 -26.07
C SER A 625 -13.87 16.73 -25.18
N ILE A 626 -14.52 15.66 -24.69
CA ILE A 626 -13.87 14.64 -23.87
C ILE A 626 -13.82 13.40 -24.74
N PRO A 627 -12.64 13.01 -25.24
CA PRO A 627 -12.57 11.85 -26.11
C PRO A 627 -12.84 10.57 -25.32
N ASP A 628 -13.30 9.53 -26.03
CA ASP A 628 -13.39 8.19 -25.47
C ASP A 628 -12.00 7.70 -25.05
N GLU A 629 -11.94 6.99 -23.93
CA GLU A 629 -10.69 6.45 -23.41
C GLU A 629 -10.70 4.92 -23.48
N GLU A 630 -9.61 4.35 -23.97
CA GLU A 630 -9.42 2.92 -24.03
C GLU A 630 -8.06 2.52 -23.47
N SER A 631 -8.02 1.44 -22.69
CA SER A 631 -6.78 0.84 -22.21
C SER A 631 -6.78 -0.66 -22.42
N ASN A 632 -5.63 -1.19 -22.85
CA ASN A 632 -5.41 -2.61 -23.02
C ASN A 632 -4.20 -3.03 -22.18
N GLY A 633 -4.44 -3.86 -21.18
CA GLY A 633 -3.42 -4.48 -20.34
C GLY A 633 -3.17 -5.92 -20.72
N TYR A 634 -1.90 -6.30 -20.72
CA TYR A 634 -1.45 -7.69 -20.82
C TYR A 634 -0.55 -7.98 -19.62
N SER A 635 -0.78 -9.09 -18.93
CA SER A 635 0.09 -9.57 -17.86
C SER A 635 0.54 -11.00 -18.13
N LEU A 636 1.80 -11.29 -17.80
CA LEU A 636 2.36 -12.63 -17.69
C LEU A 636 2.83 -12.86 -16.25
N ASP A 637 2.24 -13.84 -15.58
CA ASP A 637 2.56 -14.22 -14.20
C ASP A 637 3.27 -15.57 -14.17
N LEU A 638 4.34 -15.68 -13.40
CA LEU A 638 5.07 -16.90 -13.09
C LEU A 638 5.23 -17.02 -11.58
N ARG A 639 4.60 -18.03 -10.98
CA ARG A 639 4.60 -18.27 -9.54
C ARG A 639 5.10 -19.67 -9.23
N TRP A 640 5.97 -19.83 -8.23
CA TRP A 640 6.47 -21.14 -7.82
C TRP A 640 5.90 -21.57 -6.47
N GLU A 641 5.09 -22.62 -6.45
CA GLU A 641 4.46 -23.12 -5.22
C GLU A 641 5.22 -24.30 -4.57
N GLY A 642 6.40 -24.64 -5.08
CA GLY A 642 7.15 -25.82 -4.65
C GLY A 642 7.85 -25.67 -3.29
N VAL A 643 7.86 -24.47 -2.71
CA VAL A 643 8.42 -24.19 -1.39
C VAL A 643 7.31 -23.62 -0.50
N PRO A 644 6.78 -24.37 0.48
CA PRO A 644 5.62 -23.93 1.27
C PRO A 644 5.81 -22.62 2.03
N THR A 645 7.06 -22.23 2.30
CA THR A 645 7.43 -21.02 3.05
C THR A 645 7.87 -19.86 2.17
N VAL A 646 7.99 -20.06 0.86
CA VAL A 646 8.47 -19.02 -0.07
C VAL A 646 7.60 -19.05 -1.31
N ASP A 647 6.98 -17.92 -1.59
CA ASP A 647 6.03 -17.72 -2.67
C ASP A 647 6.57 -16.62 -3.60
N PRO A 648 7.51 -16.98 -4.50
CA PRO A 648 8.04 -16.06 -5.48
C PRO A 648 7.07 -15.94 -6.66
N ILE A 649 6.83 -14.70 -7.07
CA ILE A 649 5.97 -14.29 -8.17
C ILE A 649 6.78 -13.33 -9.05
N LEU A 650 7.03 -13.71 -10.29
CA LEU A 650 7.49 -12.82 -11.33
C LEU A 650 6.30 -12.45 -12.20
N ARG A 651 6.04 -11.16 -12.38
CA ARG A 651 4.98 -10.61 -13.21
C ARG A 651 5.57 -9.60 -14.19
N ILE A 652 5.06 -9.62 -15.42
CA ILE A 652 5.45 -8.66 -16.45
C ILE A 652 4.16 -8.11 -17.06
N ASP A 653 3.95 -6.81 -16.94
CA ASP A 653 2.80 -6.11 -17.48
C ASP A 653 3.20 -5.24 -18.68
N ALA A 654 2.32 -5.19 -19.68
CA ALA A 654 2.38 -4.28 -20.81
C ALA A 654 1.04 -3.56 -20.92
N ILE A 655 1.08 -2.23 -20.83
CA ILE A 655 -0.10 -1.37 -20.73
C ILE A 655 -0.13 -0.48 -21.94
N ARG A 656 -1.12 -0.65 -22.80
CA ARG A 656 -1.35 0.24 -23.94
C ARG A 656 -2.52 1.15 -23.64
N THR A 657 -2.24 2.43 -23.39
CA THR A 657 -3.24 3.47 -23.15
C THR A 657 -3.49 4.27 -24.42
N ASP A 658 -4.75 4.54 -24.73
CA ASP A 658 -5.21 5.57 -25.65
C ASP A 658 -6.02 6.57 -24.83
N ASP A 659 -5.44 7.74 -24.58
CA ASP A 659 -6.05 8.83 -23.81
C ASP A 659 -7.13 9.59 -24.60
N GLY A 660 -7.53 9.05 -25.75
CA GLY A 660 -8.51 9.66 -26.64
C GLY A 660 -7.98 10.85 -27.45
N TYR A 661 -6.79 11.37 -27.12
CA TYR A 661 -6.08 12.37 -27.91
C TYR A 661 -5.18 11.74 -28.99
N LYS A 662 -5.37 10.44 -29.26
CA LYS A 662 -4.63 9.61 -30.23
C LYS A 662 -3.17 9.39 -29.85
N GLU A 663 -2.78 9.67 -28.61
CA GLU A 663 -1.45 9.36 -28.14
C GLU A 663 -1.44 7.95 -27.57
N VAL A 664 -1.16 6.99 -28.44
CA VAL A 664 -0.97 5.61 -28.03
C VAL A 664 0.40 5.45 -27.39
N ARG A 665 0.43 5.10 -26.11
CA ARG A 665 1.66 4.79 -25.38
C ARG A 665 1.64 3.37 -24.85
N THR A 666 2.81 2.74 -24.79
CA THR A 666 3.00 1.46 -24.09
C THR A 666 3.90 1.65 -22.88
N VAL A 667 3.36 1.41 -21.69
CA VAL A 667 4.11 1.34 -20.43
C VAL A 667 4.44 -0.12 -20.17
N TRP A 668 5.72 -0.40 -19.94
CA TRP A 668 6.18 -1.73 -19.53
C TRP A 668 6.48 -1.72 -18.05
N GLN A 669 6.06 -2.78 -17.37
CA GLN A 669 6.28 -2.94 -15.94
C GLN A 669 6.80 -4.36 -15.66
N GLY A 670 8.01 -4.46 -15.12
CA GLY A 670 8.55 -5.71 -14.59
C GLY A 670 8.38 -5.75 -13.07
N TYR A 671 7.84 -6.84 -12.55
CA TYR A 671 7.59 -7.06 -11.12
C TYR A 671 8.20 -8.39 -10.67
N LEU A 672 9.09 -8.36 -9.68
CA LEU A 672 9.49 -9.56 -8.97
C LEU A 672 9.15 -9.42 -7.50
N SER A 673 8.28 -10.29 -6.99
CA SER A 673 7.98 -10.42 -5.58
C SER A 673 8.36 -11.76 -5.02
N VAL A 674 8.84 -11.76 -3.79
CA VAL A 674 9.16 -12.97 -3.05
C VAL A 674 8.52 -12.84 -1.69
N ARG A 675 7.41 -13.55 -1.46
CA ARG A 675 6.79 -13.59 -0.15
C ARG A 675 7.38 -14.74 0.67
N VAL A 676 7.99 -14.45 1.81
CA VAL A 676 8.51 -15.46 2.73
C VAL A 676 7.57 -15.58 3.92
N VAL A 677 6.85 -16.69 4.01
CA VAL A 677 5.97 -17.01 5.15
C VAL A 677 6.64 -18.12 5.96
N LYS A 678 7.17 -17.77 7.13
CA LYS A 678 7.76 -18.75 8.06
C LYS A 678 7.04 -18.75 9.38
#